data_AF-A0A848TRC6-F1
#
_entry.id   AF-A0A848TRC6-F1
#
_cell.length_a   1.000
_cell.length_b   1.000
_cell.length_c   1.000
_cell.angle_alpha   90.00
_cell.angle_beta   90.00
_cell.angle_gamma   90.00
#
_symmetry.space_group_name_H-M   'P 1'
#
loop_
_entity.id
_entity.type
_entity.pdbx_description
1 polymer ?
#
loop_
_entity_poly.entity_id
_entity_poly.type
_entity_poly.pdbx_seq_one_letter_code
_entity_poly.pdbx_strand_id
1 'polypeptide(L)'
;MGISMNQLVRNIIVLLLFIVIGCKATAQKFTTHAVKEGETLESIAKQYKVTPYNILSYNKEIKQGDDVVPNTILVIPVGAKVSGIKADTVKGKAVPMVKEERPEQDEPIGFTTHRVRKRETLFGISQRYHITEEDIKKYNTELYSSLLKKGMKLKIPKYIRVKPDENAINEDDFETYTVAPKETRWSIAHKYGITIDSMLVLNPELSKNSSYLAERQELRMPKPLGRSIEEQETQLYISYTVPAKMNFYRLEKEFNVKSDEVVRLNPEIVEKGGLKEGMVIRLPEIKRDPGEVNTDNFIFYEVKPKQTEFSLTRKLGISYTDLLLLNPDLKEGLKAGMVLKLPKDQTGDFEVRNSLVLDKINLLDSINTMNRPKLVFMLPFRLNRLNLNDKESVIESIENRNSLKYSLGLYSGALIAIDSIAKLGISVDVKTYDNQLDQLKTKEILMRENLTDVSAIVGPLDLPSLKEVAVQASQYQVPVIAPIPANSDLSLNNVYFSYTSDEVLRERMLKYVKGKVSEENIIIIADENNQVVKDLILSRFPDAKIVEVKEEEKNIGINREKLATLLSEEFENWVFVETNNFKLISSVVSILNAFEDALLDPELSEVKVQVRMFTTNKNKAFDNEIISSTHLSNLHFTYPSVFREARNSAFFKAYSKRFGDIPDRYAVRGFDLTYDLLLKLAYKNNLMGVSKIIGETEYTGNKFSYEKDVTSGYFNQASYIMAIEDLTVVELKD
;
A
#
# COMPACT_ATOMS: atom_id res chain seq x y z
N MET A 1 10.98 -21.06 43.05
CA MET A 1 12.04 -20.08 43.37
C MET A 1 11.38 -18.72 43.52
N GLY A 2 11.27 -18.21 44.75
CA GLY A 2 10.61 -16.94 45.04
C GLY A 2 11.50 -15.76 44.67
N ILE A 3 11.02 -14.88 43.81
CA ILE A 3 11.66 -13.58 43.56
C ILE A 3 11.41 -12.73 44.80
N SER A 4 12.49 -12.26 45.45
CA SER A 4 12.37 -11.48 46.67
C SER A 4 11.60 -10.18 46.44
N MET A 5 10.71 -9.83 47.37
CA MET A 5 9.86 -8.63 47.34
C MET A 5 10.67 -7.34 47.05
N ASN A 6 11.93 -7.29 47.50
CA ASN A 6 12.82 -6.15 47.30
C ASN A 6 13.26 -5.95 45.83
N GLN A 7 13.24 -7.01 45.02
CA GLN A 7 13.59 -6.94 43.61
C GLN A 7 12.42 -6.42 42.76
N LEU A 8 11.18 -6.74 43.18
CA LEU A 8 9.96 -6.20 42.58
C LEU A 8 9.83 -4.70 42.87
N VAL A 9 10.06 -4.29 44.12
CA VAL A 9 10.01 -2.88 44.53
C VAL A 9 11.10 -2.06 43.84
N ARG A 10 12.32 -2.59 43.70
CA ARG A 10 13.39 -1.91 42.94
C ARG A 10 13.04 -1.74 41.46
N ASN A 11 12.42 -2.73 40.84
CA ASN A 11 12.02 -2.64 39.43
C ASN A 11 10.85 -1.67 39.23
N ILE A 12 9.92 -1.58 40.18
CA ILE A 12 8.81 -0.60 40.17
C ILE A 12 9.35 0.83 40.37
N ILE A 13 10.33 1.04 41.24
CA ILE A 13 10.96 2.35 41.46
C ILE A 13 11.77 2.80 40.23
N VAL A 14 12.44 1.87 39.53
CA VAL A 14 13.14 2.17 38.27
C VAL A 14 12.15 2.48 37.14
N LEU A 15 11.01 1.78 37.08
CA LEU A 15 9.94 2.07 36.12
C LEU A 15 9.28 3.43 36.37
N LEU A 16 9.09 3.81 37.65
CA LEU A 16 8.59 5.12 38.06
C LEU A 16 9.61 6.24 37.82
N LEU A 17 10.93 5.97 37.92
CA LEU A 17 11.97 6.95 37.57
C LEU A 17 12.05 7.22 36.07
N PHE A 18 11.70 6.26 35.21
CA PHE A 18 11.61 6.46 33.75
C PHE A 18 10.38 7.28 33.33
N ILE A 19 9.33 7.32 34.15
CA ILE A 19 8.11 8.11 33.89
C ILE A 19 8.30 9.60 34.27
N VAL A 20 9.28 9.94 35.11
CA VAL A 20 9.47 11.31 35.64
C VAL A 20 10.61 12.10 34.96
N ILE A 21 11.40 11.49 34.07
CA ILE A 21 12.26 12.26 33.14
C ILE A 21 11.38 12.68 31.96
N GLY A 22 10.56 13.70 32.22
CA GLY A 22 9.69 14.32 31.24
C GLY A 22 10.48 14.70 29.99
N CYS A 23 10.04 14.17 28.85
CA CYS A 23 10.28 14.76 27.55
C CYS A 23 9.92 16.25 27.64
N LYS A 24 10.91 17.14 27.61
CA LYS A 24 10.67 18.48 27.08
C LYS A 24 10.48 18.32 25.58
N ALA A 25 9.26 17.97 25.17
CA ALA A 25 8.84 18.13 23.80
C ALA A 25 8.93 19.63 23.49
N THR A 26 9.90 20.00 22.66
CA THR A 26 9.87 21.33 22.04
C THR A 26 8.78 21.25 20.99
N ALA A 27 7.61 21.80 21.29
CA ALA A 27 6.53 21.88 20.31
C ALA A 27 7.02 22.73 19.13
N GLN A 28 7.06 22.12 17.94
CA GLN A 28 7.28 22.84 16.69
C GLN A 28 6.16 23.88 16.56
N LYS A 29 6.53 25.15 16.45
CA LYS A 29 5.57 26.25 16.37
C LYS A 29 5.14 26.45 14.91
N PHE A 30 3.86 26.69 14.69
CA PHE A 30 3.29 26.88 13.35
C PHE A 30 2.51 28.20 13.30
N THR A 31 2.49 28.83 12.13
CA THR A 31 1.60 29.93 11.73
C THR A 31 1.00 29.59 10.38
N THR A 32 -0.01 30.32 9.91
CA THR A 32 -0.57 30.11 8.57
C THR A 32 -0.47 31.35 7.70
N HIS A 33 -0.50 31.15 6.38
CA HIS A 33 -0.46 32.24 5.41
C HIS A 33 -1.38 31.92 4.23
N ALA A 34 -2.38 32.76 4.02
CA ALA A 34 -3.23 32.71 2.82
C ALA A 34 -2.51 33.42 1.67
N VAL A 35 -2.24 32.67 0.61
CA VAL A 35 -1.48 33.12 -0.56
C VAL A 35 -2.27 34.19 -1.32
N LYS A 36 -1.70 35.37 -1.48
CA LYS A 36 -2.31 36.46 -2.25
C LYS A 36 -1.92 36.39 -3.72
N GLU A 37 -2.70 37.08 -4.55
CA GLU A 37 -2.42 37.19 -5.99
C GLU A 37 -1.03 37.79 -6.24
N GLY A 38 -0.16 37.01 -6.91
CA GLY A 38 1.21 37.40 -7.25
C GLY A 38 2.29 37.05 -6.21
N GLU A 39 1.96 36.39 -5.09
CA GLU A 39 2.94 35.87 -4.14
C GLU A 39 3.53 34.53 -4.62
N THR A 40 4.84 34.32 -4.42
CA THR A 40 5.52 33.05 -4.71
C THR A 40 5.93 32.35 -3.42
N LEU A 41 6.21 31.05 -3.51
CA LEU A 41 6.70 30.27 -2.36
C LEU A 41 7.99 30.88 -1.79
N GLU A 42 8.85 31.45 -2.64
CA GLU A 42 10.07 32.14 -2.26
C GLU A 42 9.79 33.47 -1.53
N SER A 43 8.80 34.26 -1.96
CA SER A 43 8.44 35.50 -1.27
C SER A 43 7.83 35.23 0.09
N ILE A 44 7.01 34.19 0.21
CA ILE A 44 6.36 33.77 1.45
C ILE A 44 7.40 33.15 2.42
N ALA A 45 8.26 32.24 1.95
CA ALA A 45 9.35 31.67 2.75
C ALA A 45 10.27 32.76 3.32
N LYS A 46 10.57 33.77 2.51
CA LYS A 46 11.35 34.94 2.92
C LYS A 46 10.63 35.78 3.98
N GLN A 47 9.32 35.96 3.86
CA GLN A 47 8.50 36.70 4.83
C GLN A 47 8.53 36.04 6.21
N TYR A 48 8.42 34.71 6.28
CA TYR A 48 8.36 33.96 7.54
C TYR A 48 9.72 33.45 8.03
N LYS A 49 10.81 33.80 7.34
CA LYS A 49 12.20 33.40 7.67
C LYS A 49 12.37 31.87 7.74
N VAL A 50 11.72 31.14 6.83
CA VAL A 50 11.85 29.67 6.65
C VAL A 50 12.34 29.35 5.24
N THR A 51 12.68 28.10 4.94
CA THR A 51 13.00 27.71 3.55
C THR A 51 11.72 27.32 2.80
N PRO A 52 11.67 27.51 1.46
CA PRO A 52 10.59 26.96 0.64
C PRO A 52 10.41 25.45 0.87
N TYR A 53 11.52 24.73 1.04
CA TYR A 53 11.52 23.31 1.39
C TYR A 53 10.81 23.02 2.72
N ASN A 54 11.04 23.84 3.75
CA ASN A 54 10.35 23.67 5.03
C ASN A 54 8.85 23.94 4.89
N ILE A 55 8.43 24.92 4.08
CA ILE A 55 7.01 25.10 3.79
C ILE A 55 6.46 23.85 3.08
N LEU A 56 7.13 23.36 2.04
CA LEU A 56 6.67 22.16 1.29
C LEU A 56 6.66 20.89 2.13
N SER A 57 7.56 20.75 3.12
CA SER A 57 7.59 19.56 3.99
C SER A 57 6.33 19.40 4.85
N TYR A 58 5.62 20.51 5.12
CA TYR A 58 4.36 20.53 5.88
C TYR A 58 3.14 20.86 5.01
N ASN A 59 3.31 21.11 3.70
CA ASN A 59 2.25 21.36 2.71
C ASN A 59 2.50 20.46 1.47
N LYS A 60 2.43 19.14 1.67
CA LYS A 60 2.90 18.11 0.71
C LYS A 60 2.09 18.05 -0.59
N GLU A 61 0.96 18.73 -0.63
CA GLU A 61 0.11 18.90 -1.80
C GLU A 61 0.70 19.81 -2.87
N ILE A 62 1.68 20.64 -2.52
CA ILE A 62 2.41 21.50 -3.46
C ILE A 62 3.70 20.77 -3.85
N LYS A 63 3.89 20.47 -5.15
CA LYS A 63 5.12 19.81 -5.60
C LYS A 63 6.26 20.83 -5.72
N GLN A 64 7.48 20.35 -5.52
CA GLN A 64 8.66 21.19 -5.62
C GLN A 64 8.82 21.72 -7.06
N GLY A 65 8.59 23.01 -7.25
CA GLY A 65 8.63 23.69 -8.56
C GLY A 65 7.28 24.09 -9.15
N ASP A 66 6.16 23.80 -8.49
CA ASP A 66 4.83 24.30 -8.89
C ASP A 66 4.59 25.73 -8.35
N ASP A 67 3.88 26.57 -9.12
CA ASP A 67 3.45 27.90 -8.69
C ASP A 67 2.37 27.79 -7.61
N VAL A 68 2.43 28.66 -6.58
CA VAL A 68 1.44 28.65 -5.49
C VAL A 68 0.17 29.38 -5.94
N VAL A 69 -0.98 28.72 -5.82
CA VAL A 69 -2.27 29.26 -6.29
C VAL A 69 -2.84 30.25 -5.26
N PRO A 70 -3.36 31.43 -5.69
CA PRO A 70 -4.01 32.37 -4.79
C PRO A 70 -5.16 31.74 -3.97
N ASN A 71 -5.35 32.20 -2.74
CA ASN A 71 -6.27 31.69 -1.71
C ASN A 71 -5.92 30.31 -1.11
N THR A 72 -4.77 29.73 -1.46
CA THR A 72 -4.25 28.53 -0.75
C THR A 72 -3.79 28.93 0.66
N ILE A 73 -4.18 28.19 1.70
CA ILE A 73 -3.72 28.43 3.08
C ILE A 73 -2.52 27.52 3.37
N LEU A 74 -1.34 28.12 3.55
CA LEU A 74 -0.10 27.41 3.86
C LEU A 74 0.12 27.31 5.37
N VAL A 75 0.51 26.11 5.84
CA VAL A 75 0.99 25.89 7.21
C VAL A 75 2.50 26.09 7.26
N ILE A 76 2.96 27.07 8.04
CA ILE A 76 4.36 27.50 8.06
C ILE A 76 5.01 27.16 9.42
N PRO A 77 6.06 26.32 9.45
CA PRO A 77 6.76 25.94 10.67
C PRO A 77 7.74 27.04 11.12
N VAL A 78 7.29 27.97 11.95
CA VAL A 78 8.15 29.03 12.50
C VAL A 78 8.98 28.53 13.68
N GLY A 79 10.28 28.83 13.71
CA GLY A 79 11.13 28.64 14.90
C GLY A 79 11.89 27.32 15.04
N ALA A 80 12.04 26.49 13.99
CA ALA A 80 12.84 25.26 14.05
C ALA A 80 14.36 25.52 13.87
N LYS A 81 15.21 25.06 14.81
CA LYS A 81 16.65 24.85 14.56
C LYS A 81 16.82 23.62 13.67
N VAL A 82 17.58 23.74 12.58
CA VAL A 82 17.81 22.67 11.59
C VAL A 82 18.68 21.57 12.21
N SER A 83 18.16 20.33 12.28
CA SER A 83 18.85 19.14 12.78
C SER A 83 19.61 18.46 11.64
N GLY A 84 20.93 18.30 11.79
CA GLY A 84 21.83 17.69 10.81
C GLY A 84 22.09 16.18 11.05
N ILE A 85 22.34 15.48 9.95
CA ILE A 85 22.78 14.07 9.89
C ILE A 85 24.30 14.03 10.19
N LYS A 86 24.76 13.10 11.05
CA LYS A 86 26.19 12.90 11.38
C LYS A 86 26.85 11.83 10.50
N ALA A 87 28.13 12.03 10.19
CA ALA A 87 29.11 11.00 9.87
C ALA A 87 30.38 11.21 10.73
N ASP A 88 31.01 10.12 11.17
CA ASP A 88 32.11 10.03 12.15
C ASP A 88 33.50 10.50 11.64
N THR A 89 34.35 11.11 12.50
CA THR A 89 35.62 10.52 13.03
C THR A 89 36.55 11.45 13.89
N VAL A 90 37.09 10.87 14.99
CA VAL A 90 38.39 11.04 15.72
C VAL A 90 38.78 12.29 16.57
N LYS A 91 38.84 12.03 17.91
CA LYS A 91 39.65 12.48 19.09
C LYS A 91 40.55 13.75 19.11
N GLY A 92 40.43 14.51 20.22
CA GLY A 92 41.51 15.27 20.89
C GLY A 92 41.04 16.32 21.94
N LYS A 93 41.60 16.34 23.17
CA LYS A 93 41.17 17.16 24.34
C LYS A 93 41.93 18.50 24.50
N ALA A 94 41.23 19.56 24.99
CA ALA A 94 41.55 20.50 26.11
C ALA A 94 41.10 21.98 25.88
N VAL A 95 40.86 22.73 26.97
CA VAL A 95 39.80 23.77 27.25
C VAL A 95 40.45 25.14 27.63
N PRO A 96 39.78 26.31 27.92
CA PRO A 96 38.62 27.08 27.38
C PRO A 96 38.92 28.58 27.02
N MET A 97 38.08 29.27 26.22
CA MET A 97 37.67 30.66 26.51
C MET A 97 36.41 31.13 25.72
N VAL A 98 35.38 31.51 26.48
CA VAL A 98 34.13 32.26 26.24
C VAL A 98 33.59 32.46 24.80
N LYS A 99 32.55 31.66 24.54
CA LYS A 99 31.36 31.75 23.66
C LYS A 99 31.05 33.04 22.86
N GLU A 100 31.10 32.90 21.54
CA GLU A 100 30.00 33.30 20.63
C GLU A 100 29.63 32.06 19.80
N GLU A 101 28.47 31.45 20.07
CA GLU A 101 27.95 30.34 19.26
C GLU A 101 27.50 30.89 17.89
N ARG A 102 28.25 30.58 16.84
CA ARG A 102 27.88 30.86 15.44
C ARG A 102 27.23 29.62 14.83
N PRO A 103 26.16 29.75 14.03
CA PRO A 103 25.61 28.62 13.29
C PRO A 103 26.62 28.17 12.21
N GLU A 104 26.96 26.88 12.23
CA GLU A 104 27.71 26.21 11.15
C GLU A 104 26.78 26.07 9.94
N GLN A 105 26.91 26.98 8.99
CA GLN A 105 26.32 26.85 7.65
C GLN A 105 27.45 26.45 6.70
N ASP A 106 27.52 25.17 6.33
CA ASP A 106 28.62 24.63 5.51
C ASP A 106 28.61 25.11 4.04
N GLU A 107 27.46 25.58 3.56
CA GLU A 107 27.26 25.96 2.16
C GLU A 107 26.73 27.40 1.99
N PRO A 108 27.37 28.23 1.15
CA PRO A 108 26.94 29.61 0.92
C PRO A 108 25.72 29.69 0.01
N ILE A 109 24.79 30.59 0.34
CA ILE A 109 23.57 30.86 -0.45
C ILE A 109 23.84 31.60 -1.78
N GLY A 110 25.10 31.93 -2.06
CA GLY A 110 25.55 32.59 -3.28
C GLY A 110 26.92 33.25 -3.11
N PHE A 111 27.49 33.74 -4.21
CA PHE A 111 28.79 34.39 -4.23
C PHE A 111 28.71 35.84 -4.67
N THR A 112 29.65 36.66 -4.24
CA THR A 112 29.85 38.03 -4.74
C THR A 112 31.30 38.25 -5.10
N THR A 113 31.56 38.89 -6.23
CA THR A 113 32.92 39.14 -6.68
C THR A 113 33.48 40.43 -6.07
N HIS A 114 34.58 40.34 -5.33
CA HIS A 114 35.30 41.48 -4.76
C HIS A 114 36.62 41.73 -5.49
N ARG A 115 36.91 42.98 -5.91
CA ARG A 115 38.19 43.33 -6.56
C ARG A 115 39.14 43.96 -5.55
N VAL A 116 40.29 43.34 -5.33
CA VAL A 116 41.29 43.71 -4.32
C VAL A 116 41.88 45.09 -4.60
N ARG A 117 41.81 45.99 -3.62
CA ARG A 117 42.34 47.36 -3.68
C ARG A 117 43.82 47.42 -3.26
N LYS A 118 44.48 48.57 -3.50
CA LYS A 118 45.89 48.79 -3.11
C LYS A 118 46.01 48.70 -1.58
N ARG A 119 46.92 47.86 -1.07
CA ARG A 119 47.18 47.60 0.37
C ARG A 119 46.04 46.89 1.14
N GLU A 120 45.11 46.25 0.44
CA GLU A 120 44.05 45.46 1.08
C GLU A 120 44.56 44.04 1.44
N THR A 121 44.17 43.50 2.60
CA THR A 121 44.60 42.19 3.12
C THR A 121 43.42 41.23 3.24
N LEU A 122 43.67 39.91 3.26
CA LEU A 122 42.61 38.90 3.43
C LEU A 122 41.84 39.10 4.74
N PHE A 123 42.54 39.41 5.83
CA PHE A 123 41.92 39.79 7.10
C PHE A 123 40.98 41.00 6.97
N GLY A 124 41.40 42.07 6.27
CA GLY A 124 40.56 43.24 6.07
C GLY A 124 39.31 42.95 5.22
N ILE A 125 39.43 42.03 4.27
CA ILE A 125 38.31 41.59 3.42
C ILE A 125 37.36 40.68 4.21
N SER A 126 37.91 39.76 5.01
CA SER A 126 37.13 38.83 5.84
C SER A 126 36.30 39.57 6.89
N GLN A 127 36.87 40.61 7.53
CA GLN A 127 36.14 41.49 8.44
C GLN A 127 35.04 42.29 7.73
N ARG A 128 35.31 42.81 6.53
CA ARG A 128 34.31 43.60 5.76
C ARG A 128 33.08 42.77 5.40
N TYR A 129 33.30 41.53 4.98
CA TYR A 129 32.21 40.64 4.55
C TYR A 129 31.70 39.76 5.69
N HIS A 130 32.25 39.91 6.89
CA HIS A 130 31.94 39.13 8.07
C HIS A 130 31.97 37.61 7.77
N ILE A 131 33.08 37.13 7.22
CA ILE A 131 33.36 35.71 6.97
C ILE A 131 34.79 35.40 7.43
N THR A 132 35.22 34.14 7.44
CA THR A 132 36.62 33.81 7.81
C THR A 132 37.56 33.93 6.62
N GLU A 133 38.86 34.06 6.89
CA GLU A 133 39.87 33.99 5.82
C GLU A 133 39.93 32.60 5.18
N GLU A 134 39.66 31.56 5.96
CA GLU A 134 39.52 30.18 5.48
C GLU A 134 38.40 30.07 4.44
N ASP A 135 37.23 30.66 4.72
CA ASP A 135 36.08 30.65 3.79
C ASP A 135 36.39 31.36 2.47
N ILE A 136 37.17 32.46 2.53
CA ILE A 136 37.62 33.14 1.31
C ILE A 136 38.57 32.25 0.51
N LYS A 137 39.53 31.58 1.17
CA LYS A 137 40.50 30.70 0.50
C LYS A 137 39.86 29.44 -0.06
N LYS A 138 38.85 28.87 0.61
CA LYS A 138 38.11 27.68 0.18
C LYS A 138 37.53 27.81 -1.23
N TYR A 139 37.08 29.02 -1.60
CA TYR A 139 36.49 29.31 -2.92
C TYR A 139 37.40 30.10 -3.87
N ASN A 140 38.64 30.39 -3.44
CA ASN A 140 39.68 31.06 -4.23
C ASN A 140 41.02 30.35 -3.94
N THR A 141 41.12 29.09 -4.36
CA THR A 141 42.16 28.15 -3.93
C THR A 141 43.57 28.58 -4.36
N GLU A 142 43.71 29.45 -5.35
CA GLU A 142 44.97 30.07 -5.74
C GLU A 142 45.63 30.88 -4.61
N LEU A 143 44.87 31.27 -3.58
CA LEU A 143 45.36 31.97 -2.39
C LEU A 143 46.08 31.07 -1.38
N TYR A 144 46.09 29.75 -1.58
CA TYR A 144 46.90 28.83 -0.77
C TYR A 144 48.38 28.79 -1.20
N SER A 145 48.66 29.11 -2.46
CA SER A 145 50.01 29.06 -3.05
C SER A 145 50.54 30.43 -3.51
N SER A 146 49.70 31.46 -3.57
CA SER A 146 50.09 32.80 -3.99
C SER A 146 49.58 33.90 -3.04
N LEU A 147 50.39 34.95 -2.85
CA LEU A 147 50.02 36.10 -2.04
C LEU A 147 48.99 36.97 -2.75
N LEU A 148 48.09 37.59 -1.97
CA LEU A 148 47.02 38.46 -2.48
C LEU A 148 47.59 39.69 -3.22
N LYS A 149 47.27 39.85 -4.50
CA LYS A 149 47.78 40.96 -5.35
C LYS A 149 46.70 42.02 -5.65
N LYS A 150 47.13 43.28 -5.79
CA LYS A 150 46.26 44.39 -6.18
C LYS A 150 45.57 44.09 -7.52
N GLY A 151 44.25 44.26 -7.56
CA GLY A 151 43.43 44.12 -8.77
C GLY A 151 42.86 42.71 -9.01
N MET A 152 43.24 41.73 -8.20
CA MET A 152 42.72 40.35 -8.21
C MET A 152 41.23 40.33 -7.86
N LYS A 153 40.45 39.44 -8.48
CA LYS A 153 39.00 39.30 -8.24
C LYS A 153 38.77 38.04 -7.39
N LEU A 154 38.20 38.20 -6.20
CA LEU A 154 37.89 37.11 -5.28
C LEU A 154 36.39 36.79 -5.28
N LYS A 155 36.04 35.50 -5.23
CA LYS A 155 34.69 34.99 -4.97
C LYS A 155 34.43 34.94 -3.48
N ILE A 156 33.59 35.83 -2.99
CA ILE A 156 33.25 35.97 -1.57
C ILE A 156 31.92 35.24 -1.30
N PRO A 157 31.89 34.19 -0.46
CA PRO A 157 30.66 33.49 -0.10
C PRO A 157 29.75 34.36 0.77
N LYS A 158 28.43 34.30 0.52
CA LYS A 158 27.39 34.97 1.32
C LYS A 158 26.69 33.96 2.23
N TYR A 159 26.64 34.27 3.52
CA TYR A 159 25.92 33.51 4.53
C TYR A 159 24.86 34.42 5.18
N ILE A 160 23.70 33.85 5.52
CA ILE A 160 22.64 34.62 6.18
C ILE A 160 22.99 34.76 7.66
N ARG A 161 22.99 35.99 8.18
CA ARG A 161 23.13 36.26 9.61
C ARG A 161 21.83 36.84 10.15
N VAL A 162 21.29 36.24 11.20
CA VAL A 162 20.04 36.67 11.84
C VAL A 162 20.34 37.20 13.23
N LYS A 163 19.85 38.39 13.57
CA LYS A 163 19.76 38.84 14.98
C LYS A 163 18.48 38.24 15.60
N PRO A 164 18.54 37.72 16.83
CA PRO A 164 17.40 37.08 17.46
C PRO A 164 16.54 38.16 18.14
N ASP A 165 15.55 38.67 17.43
CA ASP A 165 14.24 38.96 18.01
C ASP A 165 13.25 39.31 16.90
N GLU A 166 11.97 39.12 17.20
CA GLU A 166 10.79 39.21 16.32
C GLU A 166 10.48 37.95 15.51
N ASN A 167 9.72 37.05 16.16
CA ASN A 167 8.63 36.24 15.59
C ASN A 167 7.87 35.59 16.78
N ALA A 168 6.97 36.35 17.41
CA ALA A 168 5.98 35.79 18.34
C ALA A 168 4.83 35.15 17.53
N ILE A 169 4.36 33.98 17.95
CA ILE A 169 3.15 33.33 17.41
C ILE A 169 1.97 34.26 17.68
N ASN A 170 1.16 34.54 16.67
CA ASN A 170 -0.14 35.18 16.88
C ASN A 170 -1.17 34.06 17.10
N GLU A 171 -1.60 33.83 18.35
CA GLU A 171 -2.65 32.86 18.66
C GLU A 171 -4.00 33.23 18.01
N ASP A 172 -4.15 34.49 17.55
CA ASP A 172 -5.31 34.95 16.82
C ASP A 172 -5.45 34.35 15.40
N ASP A 173 -4.46 33.62 14.89
CA ASP A 173 -4.50 32.98 13.56
C ASP A 173 -5.18 31.59 13.57
N PHE A 174 -5.61 31.09 14.73
CA PHE A 174 -6.21 29.77 14.90
C PHE A 174 -7.54 29.82 15.67
N GLU A 175 -8.42 28.86 15.41
CA GLU A 175 -9.68 28.62 16.13
C GLU A 175 -9.84 27.15 16.51
N THR A 176 -10.73 26.91 17.48
CA THR A 176 -11.13 25.56 17.89
C THR A 176 -12.44 25.20 17.19
N TYR A 177 -12.42 24.12 16.41
CA TYR A 177 -13.59 23.57 15.73
C TYR A 177 -14.11 22.33 16.46
N THR A 178 -15.40 22.31 16.79
CA THR A 178 -16.06 21.14 17.39
C THR A 178 -16.65 20.24 16.31
N VAL A 179 -16.19 19.00 16.23
CA VAL A 179 -16.64 18.01 15.23
C VAL A 179 -18.13 17.75 15.35
N ALA A 180 -18.89 18.04 14.30
CA ALA A 180 -20.31 17.73 14.23
C ALA A 180 -20.55 16.24 13.94
N PRO A 181 -21.74 15.68 14.29
CA PRO A 181 -22.07 14.30 13.99
C PRO A 181 -21.87 13.97 12.50
N LYS A 182 -21.24 12.84 12.22
CA LYS A 182 -20.95 12.32 10.86
C LYS A 182 -19.92 13.13 10.04
N GLU A 183 -19.24 14.12 10.61
CA GLU A 183 -18.11 14.77 9.94
C GLU A 183 -16.85 13.90 9.97
N THR A 184 -16.08 13.97 8.88
CA THR A 184 -14.81 13.24 8.73
C THR A 184 -13.64 14.22 8.68
N ARG A 185 -12.42 13.72 8.89
CA ARG A 185 -11.20 14.56 8.72
C ARG A 185 -11.15 15.22 7.35
N TRP A 186 -11.64 14.54 6.33
CA TRP A 186 -11.72 15.07 4.97
C TRP A 186 -12.71 16.22 4.87
N SER A 187 -13.95 16.06 5.35
CA SER A 187 -14.98 17.10 5.23
C SER A 187 -14.59 18.37 5.99
N ILE A 188 -13.93 18.23 7.14
CA ILE A 188 -13.45 19.35 7.94
C ILE A 188 -12.21 19.99 7.31
N ALA A 189 -11.22 19.23 6.86
CA ALA A 189 -10.02 19.79 6.22
C ALA A 189 -10.39 20.57 4.95
N HIS A 190 -11.27 20.00 4.14
CA HIS A 190 -11.81 20.62 2.94
C HIS A 190 -12.58 21.92 3.24
N LYS A 191 -13.40 21.95 4.30
CA LYS A 191 -14.11 23.15 4.76
C LYS A 191 -13.17 24.32 5.08
N TYR A 192 -11.99 24.01 5.60
CA TYR A 192 -10.96 25.00 5.98
C TYR A 192 -9.92 25.24 4.89
N GLY A 193 -10.07 24.64 3.71
CA GLY A 193 -9.13 24.81 2.60
C GLY A 193 -7.71 24.29 2.89
N ILE A 194 -7.59 23.32 3.81
CA ILE A 194 -6.32 22.65 4.13
C ILE A 194 -6.39 21.15 3.85
N THR A 195 -5.25 20.48 3.76
CA THR A 195 -5.21 19.02 3.58
C THR A 195 -5.33 18.28 4.91
N ILE A 196 -5.65 16.98 4.84
CA ILE A 196 -5.67 16.10 6.02
C ILE A 196 -4.27 16.04 6.65
N ASP A 197 -3.22 16.01 5.85
CA ASP A 197 -1.84 16.03 6.35
C ASP A 197 -1.54 17.31 7.13
N SER A 198 -1.96 18.48 6.62
CA SER A 198 -1.85 19.76 7.31
C SER A 198 -2.69 19.81 8.58
N MET A 199 -3.90 19.23 8.58
CA MET A 199 -4.73 19.08 9.77
C MET A 199 -4.07 18.21 10.85
N LEU A 200 -3.42 17.10 10.47
CA LEU A 200 -2.71 16.21 11.41
C LEU A 200 -1.44 16.83 11.98
N VAL A 201 -0.83 17.78 11.26
CA VAL A 201 0.28 18.58 11.77
C VAL A 201 -0.20 19.57 12.83
N LEU A 202 -1.38 20.17 12.64
CA LEU A 202 -2.00 21.09 13.60
C LEU A 202 -2.59 20.38 14.84
N ASN A 203 -2.97 19.11 14.68
CA ASN A 203 -3.63 18.27 15.68
C ASN A 203 -2.83 16.97 15.90
N PRO A 204 -1.60 17.06 16.45
CA PRO A 204 -0.67 15.93 16.55
C PRO A 204 -1.15 14.76 17.42
N GLU A 205 -2.16 15.00 18.26
CA GLU A 205 -2.86 13.99 19.06
C GLU A 205 -3.76 13.06 18.24
N LEU A 206 -4.10 13.44 17.01
CA LEU A 206 -4.86 12.58 16.10
C LEU A 206 -4.01 11.41 15.59
N SER A 207 -4.56 10.20 15.65
CA SER A 207 -3.90 9.01 15.12
C SER A 207 -3.67 9.12 13.62
N LYS A 208 -2.42 8.96 13.16
CA LYS A 208 -2.06 8.93 11.72
C LYS A 208 -2.59 7.71 10.98
N ASN A 209 -3.00 6.66 11.71
CA ASN A 209 -3.41 5.36 11.15
C ASN A 209 -4.92 5.11 11.22
N SER A 210 -5.70 6.06 11.76
CA SER A 210 -7.15 5.98 11.84
C SER A 210 -7.76 7.27 11.34
N SER A 211 -8.82 7.21 10.53
CA SER A 211 -9.56 8.39 10.05
C SER A 211 -10.66 8.85 11.00
N TYR A 212 -10.87 8.13 12.12
CA TYR A 212 -11.93 8.39 13.07
C TYR A 212 -11.74 9.75 13.78
N LEU A 213 -12.86 10.44 13.97
CA LEU A 213 -13.03 11.60 14.84
C LEU A 213 -14.24 11.31 15.74
N ALA A 214 -14.10 11.55 17.04
CA ALA A 214 -15.23 11.42 17.96
C ALA A 214 -16.18 12.61 17.78
N GLU A 215 -17.48 12.37 17.93
CA GLU A 215 -18.45 13.47 17.96
C GLU A 215 -18.11 14.43 19.10
N ARG A 216 -18.18 15.74 18.82
CA ARG A 216 -17.81 16.83 19.73
C ARG A 216 -16.32 16.90 20.09
N GLN A 217 -15.45 16.16 19.39
CA GLN A 217 -14.02 16.34 19.53
C GLN A 217 -13.60 17.74 19.07
N GLU A 218 -12.73 18.38 19.84
CA GLU A 218 -12.19 19.71 19.51
C GLU A 218 -10.93 19.57 18.66
N LEU A 219 -10.86 20.33 17.56
CA LEU A 219 -9.74 20.37 16.63
C LEU A 219 -9.23 21.80 16.50
N ARG A 220 -7.91 21.99 16.56
CA ARG A 220 -7.24 23.25 16.24
C ARG A 220 -7.18 23.43 14.71
N MET A 221 -7.85 24.46 14.22
CA MET A 221 -7.96 24.79 12.80
C MET A 221 -7.49 26.22 12.54
N PRO A 222 -7.01 26.55 11.32
CA PRO A 222 -6.60 27.90 11.00
C PRO A 222 -7.83 28.80 10.79
N LYS A 223 -7.77 30.05 11.28
CA LYS A 223 -8.78 31.06 10.96
C LYS A 223 -8.52 31.60 9.55
N PRO A 224 -9.47 31.52 8.62
CA PRO A 224 -9.34 32.24 7.36
C PRO A 224 -9.31 33.76 7.64
N LEU A 225 -8.28 34.46 7.18
CA LEU A 225 -8.16 35.91 7.37
C LEU A 225 -9.21 36.65 6.53
N GLY A 226 -10.36 36.90 7.14
CA GLY A 226 -11.48 37.61 6.53
C GLY A 226 -12.77 37.57 7.36
N ARG A 227 -12.77 38.34 8.47
CA ARG A 227 -13.87 38.62 9.43
C ARG A 227 -14.31 37.46 10.35
N SER A 228 -14.35 37.80 11.64
CA SER A 228 -14.88 37.04 12.77
C SER A 228 -16.28 36.48 12.51
N ILE A 229 -16.44 35.16 12.65
CA ILE A 229 -17.74 34.47 12.61
C ILE A 229 -18.30 34.41 14.03
N GLU A 230 -18.63 35.56 14.58
CA GLU A 230 -19.64 35.66 15.63
C GLU A 230 -20.50 36.86 15.25
N GLU A 231 -21.80 36.63 15.10
CA GLU A 231 -22.84 37.56 14.64
C GLU A 231 -22.90 37.86 13.13
N GLN A 232 -23.53 36.94 12.38
CA GLN A 232 -24.52 37.29 11.34
C GLN A 232 -25.14 36.01 10.76
N GLU A 233 -26.46 35.85 10.91
CA GLU A 233 -27.25 35.04 9.97
C GLU A 233 -27.08 35.67 8.58
N THR A 234 -26.14 35.16 7.79
CA THR A 234 -25.90 35.63 6.43
C THR A 234 -26.81 34.84 5.49
N GLN A 235 -27.92 35.47 5.08
CA GLN A 235 -28.61 35.05 3.88
C GLN A 235 -27.64 35.21 2.70
N LEU A 236 -27.38 34.12 1.99
CA LEU A 236 -26.58 34.13 0.76
C LEU A 236 -27.40 34.79 -0.36
N TYR A 237 -26.75 35.57 -1.22
CA TYR A 237 -27.40 36.22 -2.37
C TYR A 237 -26.67 35.85 -3.67
N ILE A 238 -27.43 35.65 -4.73
CA ILE A 238 -26.92 35.50 -6.10
C ILE A 238 -26.94 36.85 -6.83
N SER A 239 -25.94 37.10 -7.67
CA SER A 239 -25.91 38.29 -8.55
C SER A 239 -26.56 37.94 -9.89
N TYR A 240 -27.57 38.70 -10.29
CA TYR A 240 -28.37 38.47 -11.48
C TYR A 240 -28.38 39.71 -12.38
N THR A 241 -27.96 39.56 -13.63
CA THR A 241 -27.99 40.63 -14.63
C THR A 241 -29.36 40.65 -15.30
N VAL A 242 -30.10 41.75 -15.15
CA VAL A 242 -31.46 41.94 -15.63
C VAL A 242 -31.51 41.90 -17.16
N PRO A 243 -32.10 40.89 -17.80
CA PRO A 243 -32.20 40.82 -19.26
C PRO A 243 -33.31 41.72 -19.82
N ALA A 244 -33.38 41.84 -21.14
CA ALA A 244 -34.40 42.62 -21.85
C ALA A 244 -35.83 42.21 -21.44
N LYS A 245 -36.68 43.21 -21.14
CA LYS A 245 -38.09 43.03 -20.74
C LYS A 245 -38.30 42.33 -19.38
N MET A 246 -37.28 42.24 -18.53
CA MET A 246 -37.42 41.75 -17.16
C MET A 246 -38.02 42.84 -16.26
N ASN A 247 -38.93 42.46 -15.36
CA ASN A 247 -39.56 43.36 -14.38
C ASN A 247 -39.78 42.63 -13.04
N PHE A 248 -40.15 43.38 -11.99
CA PHE A 248 -40.32 42.83 -10.64
C PHE A 248 -41.31 41.65 -10.56
N TYR A 249 -42.40 41.72 -11.34
CA TYR A 249 -43.39 40.64 -11.38
C TYR A 249 -42.80 39.31 -11.91
N ARG A 250 -41.94 39.38 -12.93
CA ARG A 250 -41.24 38.19 -13.46
C ARG A 250 -40.18 37.66 -12.49
N LEU A 251 -39.44 38.55 -11.83
CA LEU A 251 -38.48 38.17 -10.79
C LEU A 251 -39.16 37.41 -9.64
N GLU A 252 -40.34 37.88 -9.20
CA GLU A 252 -41.12 37.21 -8.16
C GLU A 252 -41.62 35.84 -8.61
N LYS A 253 -42.07 35.69 -9.86
CA LYS A 253 -42.51 34.41 -10.42
C LYS A 253 -41.38 33.39 -10.59
N GLU A 254 -40.18 33.84 -10.96
CA GLU A 254 -39.06 32.97 -11.34
C GLU A 254 -38.18 32.60 -10.15
N PHE A 255 -37.95 33.55 -9.24
CA PHE A 255 -37.08 33.37 -8.07
C PHE A 255 -37.84 33.31 -6.74
N ASN A 256 -39.17 33.48 -6.75
CA ASN A 256 -40.03 33.49 -5.55
C ASN A 256 -39.63 34.56 -4.52
N VAL A 257 -39.21 35.74 -5.01
CA VAL A 257 -38.72 36.87 -4.21
C VAL A 257 -39.63 38.08 -4.38
N LYS A 258 -40.01 38.73 -3.29
CA LYS A 258 -40.94 39.87 -3.36
C LYS A 258 -40.25 41.14 -3.85
N SER A 259 -40.98 41.98 -4.56
CA SER A 259 -40.45 43.21 -5.16
C SER A 259 -39.84 44.19 -4.15
N ASP A 260 -40.42 44.32 -2.96
CA ASP A 260 -39.92 45.14 -1.86
C ASP A 260 -38.60 44.62 -1.30
N GLU A 261 -38.45 43.30 -1.21
CA GLU A 261 -37.21 42.64 -0.80
C GLU A 261 -36.09 42.82 -1.84
N VAL A 262 -36.40 42.72 -3.13
CA VAL A 262 -35.42 43.01 -4.20
C VAL A 262 -34.96 44.47 -4.17
N VAL A 263 -35.87 45.42 -3.94
CA VAL A 263 -35.51 46.84 -3.83
C VAL A 263 -34.69 47.12 -2.58
N ARG A 264 -35.01 46.47 -1.45
CA ARG A 264 -34.25 46.60 -0.19
C ARG A 264 -32.81 46.14 -0.35
N LEU A 265 -32.60 45.05 -1.10
CA LEU A 265 -31.26 44.48 -1.35
C LEU A 265 -30.48 45.25 -2.43
N ASN A 266 -31.17 46.08 -3.23
CA ASN A 266 -30.59 46.83 -4.34
C ASN A 266 -31.14 48.27 -4.38
N PRO A 267 -30.72 49.14 -3.45
CA PRO A 267 -31.24 50.50 -3.34
C PRO A 267 -31.02 51.35 -4.60
N GLU A 268 -29.99 51.04 -5.39
CA GLU A 268 -29.68 51.74 -6.66
C GLU A 268 -30.80 51.65 -7.71
N ILE A 269 -31.73 50.73 -7.57
CA ILE A 269 -32.94 50.64 -8.40
C ILE A 269 -33.78 51.92 -8.24
N VAL A 270 -33.93 52.42 -7.01
CA VAL A 270 -34.75 53.61 -6.74
C VAL A 270 -34.05 54.86 -7.28
N GLU A 271 -32.74 54.97 -7.07
CA GLU A 271 -31.92 56.09 -7.54
C GLU A 271 -31.89 56.21 -9.08
N LYS A 272 -31.98 55.08 -9.80
CA LYS A 272 -32.01 55.06 -11.26
C LYS A 272 -33.42 55.07 -11.86
N GLY A 273 -34.45 55.25 -11.05
CA GLY A 273 -35.85 55.40 -11.47
C GLY A 273 -36.55 54.09 -11.86
N GLY A 274 -36.13 52.96 -11.31
CA GLY A 274 -36.72 51.64 -11.53
C GLY A 274 -35.73 50.60 -12.07
N LEU A 275 -36.18 49.34 -12.14
CA LEU A 275 -35.39 48.22 -12.65
C LEU A 275 -35.15 48.36 -14.16
N LYS A 276 -33.88 48.35 -14.60
CA LYS A 276 -33.48 48.56 -15.99
C LYS A 276 -32.71 47.36 -16.55
N GLU A 277 -32.86 47.13 -17.84
CA GLU A 277 -32.10 46.10 -18.58
C GLU A 277 -30.58 46.35 -18.47
N GLY A 278 -29.82 45.26 -18.29
CA GLY A 278 -28.38 45.25 -18.07
C GLY A 278 -27.94 45.55 -16.64
N MET A 279 -28.86 45.89 -15.73
CA MET A 279 -28.55 46.13 -14.32
C MET A 279 -28.20 44.82 -13.60
N VAL A 280 -27.13 44.80 -12.81
CA VAL A 280 -26.80 43.64 -11.97
C VAL A 280 -27.43 43.86 -10.59
N ILE A 281 -28.34 42.97 -10.20
CA ILE A 281 -29.07 43.02 -8.93
C ILE A 281 -28.77 41.78 -8.08
N ARG A 282 -28.87 41.90 -6.76
CA ARG A 282 -28.68 40.86 -5.76
C ARG A 282 -30.03 40.25 -5.37
N LEU A 283 -30.17 38.95 -5.48
CA LEU A 283 -31.38 38.20 -5.11
C LEU A 283 -31.04 37.15 -4.02
N PRO A 284 -31.90 36.92 -3.02
CA PRO A 284 -31.64 35.93 -1.97
C PRO A 284 -31.65 34.49 -2.51
N GLU A 285 -30.70 33.67 -2.07
CA GLU A 285 -30.55 32.28 -2.47
C GLU A 285 -31.48 31.37 -1.66
N ILE A 286 -32.50 30.78 -2.30
CA ILE A 286 -33.40 29.84 -1.66
C ILE A 286 -32.76 28.44 -1.72
N LYS A 287 -32.24 27.95 -0.58
CA LYS A 287 -31.77 26.57 -0.46
C LYS A 287 -32.94 25.61 -0.63
N ARG A 288 -32.87 24.74 -1.65
CA ARG A 288 -33.66 23.51 -1.69
C ARG A 288 -32.82 22.40 -1.06
N ASP A 289 -33.38 21.77 -0.03
CA ASP A 289 -32.73 20.75 0.78
C ASP A 289 -32.35 19.52 -0.09
N PRO A 290 -31.06 19.19 -0.29
CA PRO A 290 -30.67 17.96 -0.93
C PRO A 290 -30.75 16.83 0.11
N GLY A 291 -31.72 15.93 -0.07
CA GLY A 291 -31.97 14.81 0.84
C GLY A 291 -30.72 13.98 1.19
N GLU A 292 -30.74 13.42 2.39
CA GLU A 292 -29.69 12.60 3.01
C GLU A 292 -28.96 11.67 2.04
N VAL A 293 -27.65 11.89 1.86
CA VAL A 293 -26.78 10.94 1.14
C VAL A 293 -26.21 9.94 2.14
N ASN A 294 -26.77 8.74 2.13
CA ASN A 294 -26.17 7.55 2.75
C ASN A 294 -24.89 7.17 1.97
N THR A 295 -23.73 7.12 2.64
CA THR A 295 -22.42 6.84 2.03
C THR A 295 -21.94 5.40 2.22
N ASP A 296 -22.69 4.54 2.92
CA ASP A 296 -22.21 3.19 3.25
C ASP A 296 -22.23 2.22 2.04
N ASN A 297 -23.01 2.56 1.00
CA ASN A 297 -23.30 1.70 -0.15
C ASN A 297 -22.65 2.14 -1.46
N PHE A 298 -21.71 3.09 -1.43
CA PHE A 298 -21.13 3.65 -2.66
C PHE A 298 -19.59 3.66 -2.67
N ILE A 299 -19.02 3.48 -3.87
CA ILE A 299 -17.61 3.65 -4.21
C ILE A 299 -17.46 4.77 -5.25
N PHE A 300 -16.26 5.30 -5.44
CA PHE A 300 -15.99 6.47 -6.28
C PHE A 300 -14.93 6.17 -7.35
N TYR A 301 -15.13 6.66 -8.57
CA TYR A 301 -14.22 6.48 -9.71
C TYR A 301 -13.83 7.83 -10.33
N GLU A 302 -12.52 8.09 -10.48
CA GLU A 302 -12.04 9.29 -11.19
C GLU A 302 -11.86 9.02 -12.68
N VAL A 303 -12.58 9.79 -13.51
CA VAL A 303 -12.54 9.73 -14.96
C VAL A 303 -11.17 10.13 -15.48
N LYS A 304 -10.52 9.25 -16.24
CA LYS A 304 -9.20 9.49 -16.80
C LYS A 304 -9.27 10.22 -18.16
N PRO A 305 -8.19 10.91 -18.58
CA PRO A 305 -8.12 11.55 -19.90
C PRO A 305 -8.44 10.57 -21.03
N LYS A 306 -9.18 11.02 -22.05
CA LYS A 306 -9.58 10.27 -23.26
C LYS A 306 -10.58 9.12 -23.05
N GLN A 307 -11.17 8.98 -21.87
CA GLN A 307 -12.28 8.05 -21.69
C GLN A 307 -13.57 8.58 -22.35
N THR A 308 -14.34 7.64 -22.90
CA THR A 308 -15.67 7.88 -23.49
C THR A 308 -16.75 7.22 -22.64
N GLU A 309 -17.97 7.70 -22.71
CA GLU A 309 -19.15 7.15 -22.01
C GLU A 309 -19.29 5.64 -22.24
N PHE A 310 -19.10 5.22 -23.49
CA PHE A 310 -19.16 3.81 -23.89
C PHE A 310 -18.00 2.98 -23.32
N SER A 311 -16.78 3.51 -23.35
CA SER A 311 -15.63 2.83 -22.75
C SER A 311 -15.75 2.73 -21.23
N LEU A 312 -16.36 3.73 -20.60
CA LEU A 312 -16.50 3.83 -19.15
C LEU A 312 -17.57 2.87 -18.61
N THR A 313 -18.76 2.87 -19.22
CA THR A 313 -19.88 1.99 -18.82
C THR A 313 -19.56 0.51 -19.04
N ARG A 314 -18.90 0.17 -20.15
CA ARG A 314 -18.38 -1.19 -20.39
C ARG A 314 -17.38 -1.61 -19.31
N LYS A 315 -16.50 -0.70 -18.89
CA LYS A 315 -15.46 -0.98 -17.90
C LYS A 315 -16.04 -1.15 -16.50
N LEU A 316 -16.99 -0.28 -16.13
CA LEU A 316 -17.62 -0.24 -14.81
C LEU A 316 -18.76 -1.25 -14.64
N GLY A 317 -19.20 -1.91 -15.71
CA GLY A 317 -20.27 -2.90 -15.64
C GLY A 317 -21.64 -2.31 -15.30
N ILE A 318 -21.83 -1.00 -15.52
CA ILE A 318 -23.06 -0.25 -15.23
C ILE A 318 -23.60 0.38 -16.51
N SER A 319 -24.93 0.42 -16.65
CA SER A 319 -25.55 1.12 -17.77
C SER A 319 -25.32 2.63 -17.68
N TYR A 320 -25.26 3.32 -18.81
CA TYR A 320 -25.11 4.79 -18.81
C TYR A 320 -26.28 5.47 -18.09
N THR A 321 -27.49 4.92 -18.20
CA THR A 321 -28.69 5.42 -17.54
C THR A 321 -28.58 5.34 -16.01
N ASP A 322 -28.09 4.22 -15.48
CA ASP A 322 -27.92 4.05 -14.03
C ASP A 322 -26.76 4.90 -13.50
N LEU A 323 -25.70 5.04 -14.30
CA LEU A 323 -24.57 5.91 -14.00
C LEU A 323 -24.99 7.39 -13.94
N LEU A 324 -25.86 7.82 -14.85
CA LEU A 324 -26.43 9.18 -14.90
C LEU A 324 -27.39 9.46 -13.74
N LEU A 325 -28.15 8.45 -13.29
CA LEU A 325 -29.01 8.55 -12.11
C LEU A 325 -28.19 8.79 -10.83
N LEU A 326 -27.05 8.12 -10.70
CA LEU A 326 -26.13 8.29 -9.58
C LEU A 326 -25.28 9.56 -9.67
N ASN A 327 -25.06 10.06 -10.89
CA ASN A 327 -24.21 11.22 -11.19
C ASN A 327 -24.92 12.17 -12.17
N PRO A 328 -25.88 12.98 -11.69
CA PRO A 328 -26.66 13.88 -12.55
C PRO A 328 -25.80 14.86 -13.36
N ASP A 329 -24.62 15.22 -12.87
CA ASP A 329 -23.66 16.12 -13.51
C ASP A 329 -23.11 15.57 -14.84
N LEU A 330 -23.24 14.26 -15.10
CA LEU A 330 -22.90 13.65 -16.39
C LEU A 330 -23.78 14.18 -17.54
N LYS A 331 -24.93 14.82 -17.27
CA LYS A 331 -25.74 15.49 -18.30
C LYS A 331 -24.98 16.60 -19.03
N GLU A 332 -23.95 17.17 -18.41
CA GLU A 332 -23.09 18.19 -19.01
C GLU A 332 -21.91 17.60 -19.81
N GLY A 333 -21.85 16.27 -19.92
CA GLY A 333 -20.81 15.54 -20.62
C GLY A 333 -19.66 15.07 -19.73
N LEU A 334 -19.03 13.96 -20.12
CA LEU A 334 -17.93 13.32 -19.39
C LEU A 334 -16.63 14.15 -19.49
N LYS A 335 -16.10 14.61 -18.35
CA LYS A 335 -14.85 15.39 -18.26
C LYS A 335 -13.76 14.60 -17.53
N ALA A 336 -12.52 14.69 -17.98
CA ALA A 336 -11.38 14.10 -17.28
C ALA A 336 -11.19 14.76 -15.90
N GLY A 337 -10.91 13.97 -14.87
CA GLY A 337 -10.84 14.39 -13.47
C GLY A 337 -12.18 14.40 -12.73
N MET A 338 -13.29 14.15 -13.42
CA MET A 338 -14.61 14.03 -12.78
C MET A 338 -14.66 12.78 -11.88
N VAL A 339 -15.25 12.90 -10.69
CA VAL A 339 -15.40 11.77 -9.75
C VAL A 339 -16.83 11.26 -9.81
N LEU A 340 -17.00 9.98 -10.10
CA LEU A 340 -18.28 9.32 -10.27
C LEU A 340 -18.60 8.41 -9.09
N LYS A 341 -19.81 8.53 -8.58
CA LYS A 341 -20.44 7.67 -7.58
C LYS A 341 -20.95 6.37 -8.23
N LEU A 342 -20.61 5.24 -7.63
CA LEU A 342 -20.97 3.90 -8.08
C LEU A 342 -21.50 3.06 -6.90
N PRO A 343 -22.41 2.10 -7.11
CA PRO A 343 -22.86 1.18 -6.06
C PRO A 343 -21.72 0.23 -5.65
N LYS A 344 -21.63 -0.11 -4.35
CA LYS A 344 -20.60 -0.99 -3.78
C LYS A 344 -20.69 -2.44 -4.26
N ASP A 345 -21.87 -2.85 -4.72
CA ASP A 345 -22.18 -4.23 -5.11
C ASP A 345 -21.74 -4.55 -6.55
N GLN A 346 -21.20 -3.56 -7.29
CA GLN A 346 -20.74 -3.75 -8.65
C GLN A 346 -19.32 -4.31 -8.71
N THR A 347 -19.23 -5.58 -9.09
CA THR A 347 -18.01 -6.36 -9.32
C THR A 347 -17.41 -6.09 -10.71
N GLY A 348 -16.93 -4.85 -10.90
CA GLY A 348 -16.02 -4.54 -12.01
C GLY A 348 -14.59 -5.04 -11.73
N ASP A 349 -13.76 -5.10 -12.76
CA ASP A 349 -12.39 -5.63 -12.75
C ASP A 349 -11.37 -4.67 -12.09
N PHE A 350 -11.68 -4.13 -10.90
CA PHE A 350 -10.93 -3.05 -10.25
C PHE A 350 -10.59 -3.34 -8.78
N GLU A 351 -9.53 -2.70 -8.28
CA GLU A 351 -9.24 -2.69 -6.85
C GLU A 351 -9.90 -1.49 -6.17
N VAL A 352 -10.66 -1.75 -5.12
CA VAL A 352 -11.23 -0.70 -4.25
C VAL A 352 -10.24 -0.45 -3.11
N ARG A 353 -9.58 0.72 -3.11
CA ARG A 353 -8.77 1.18 -1.97
C ARG A 353 -9.36 2.49 -1.46
N ASN A 354 -9.71 2.54 -0.17
CA ASN A 354 -10.28 3.74 0.47
C ASN A 354 -11.50 4.31 -0.29
N SER A 355 -12.40 3.44 -0.75
CA SER A 355 -13.59 3.79 -1.53
C SER A 355 -13.31 4.41 -2.91
N LEU A 356 -12.06 4.42 -3.38
CA LEU A 356 -11.67 4.80 -4.74
C LEU A 356 -11.37 3.55 -5.57
N VAL A 357 -12.00 3.46 -6.73
CA VAL A 357 -11.77 2.43 -7.75
C VAL A 357 -10.48 2.81 -8.50
N LEU A 358 -9.39 2.10 -8.20
CA LEU A 358 -8.12 2.27 -8.92
C LEU A 358 -8.09 1.31 -10.12
N ASP A 359 -7.61 1.81 -11.25
CA ASP A 359 -7.31 0.95 -12.40
C ASP A 359 -6.25 -0.07 -11.99
N LYS A 360 -6.49 -1.36 -12.26
CA LYS A 360 -5.43 -2.38 -12.20
C LYS A 360 -4.27 -1.87 -13.09
N ILE A 361 -3.12 -1.58 -12.50
CA ILE A 361 -1.93 -1.19 -13.26
C ILE A 361 -1.56 -2.38 -14.14
N ASN A 362 -1.79 -2.26 -15.44
CA ASN A 362 -1.27 -3.24 -16.37
C ASN A 362 0.23 -2.99 -16.51
N LEU A 363 1.01 -3.83 -15.84
CA LEU A 363 2.47 -3.76 -15.84
C LEU A 363 3.04 -3.69 -17.26
N LEU A 364 2.44 -4.42 -18.21
CA LEU A 364 2.88 -4.47 -19.61
C LEU A 364 2.80 -3.12 -20.32
N ASP A 365 1.79 -2.32 -20.01
CA ASP A 365 1.53 -1.04 -20.69
C ASP A 365 2.43 0.10 -20.16
N SER A 366 3.11 -0.13 -19.03
CA SER A 366 3.92 0.87 -18.34
C SER A 366 5.41 0.50 -18.25
N ILE A 367 5.85 -0.51 -18.99
CA ILE A 367 7.25 -0.95 -19.02
C ILE A 367 8.16 0.19 -19.47
N ASN A 368 9.28 0.39 -18.76
CA ASN A 368 10.38 1.23 -19.20
C ASN A 368 11.52 0.35 -19.74
N THR A 369 11.71 0.34 -21.07
CA THR A 369 12.75 -0.44 -21.76
C THR A 369 14.17 0.05 -21.48
N MET A 370 14.33 1.24 -20.90
CA MET A 370 15.63 1.75 -20.44
C MET A 370 16.09 1.05 -19.15
N ASN A 371 15.17 0.47 -18.39
CA ASN A 371 15.52 -0.31 -17.22
C ASN A 371 16.20 -1.61 -17.67
N ARG A 372 17.37 -1.90 -17.08
CA ARG A 372 18.13 -3.13 -17.33
C ARG A 372 18.31 -3.89 -16.02
N PRO A 373 17.31 -4.67 -15.58
CA PRO A 373 17.39 -5.37 -14.31
C PRO A 373 18.55 -6.35 -14.29
N LYS A 374 19.24 -6.43 -13.15
CA LYS A 374 20.28 -7.42 -12.90
C LYS A 374 19.80 -8.43 -11.88
N LEU A 375 19.58 -9.66 -12.30
CA LEU A 375 19.10 -10.75 -11.47
C LEU A 375 20.24 -11.70 -11.10
N VAL A 376 20.23 -12.14 -9.84
CA VAL A 376 21.08 -13.22 -9.36
C VAL A 376 20.23 -14.39 -8.92
N PHE A 377 20.41 -15.56 -9.52
CA PHE A 377 19.84 -16.81 -9.04
C PHE A 377 20.83 -17.52 -8.11
N MET A 378 20.37 -17.90 -6.92
CA MET A 378 21.12 -18.74 -6.00
C MET A 378 20.30 -20.00 -5.73
N LEU A 379 20.51 -21.02 -6.55
CA LEU A 379 19.69 -22.25 -6.51
C LEU A 379 20.58 -23.48 -6.32
N PRO A 380 20.16 -24.47 -5.52
CA PRO A 380 20.97 -25.64 -5.21
C PRO A 380 20.87 -26.69 -6.32
N PHE A 381 21.60 -26.48 -7.41
CA PHE A 381 21.76 -27.47 -8.49
C PHE A 381 22.60 -28.68 -8.06
N ARG A 382 23.44 -28.51 -7.03
CA ARG A 382 24.27 -29.58 -6.44
C ARG A 382 25.06 -30.34 -7.49
N LEU A 383 25.63 -29.62 -8.45
CA LEU A 383 26.36 -30.20 -9.58
C LEU A 383 27.56 -31.03 -9.10
N ASN A 384 28.10 -30.71 -7.93
CA ASN A 384 29.14 -31.48 -7.25
C ASN A 384 28.73 -32.90 -6.83
N ARG A 385 27.43 -33.22 -6.85
CA ARG A 385 26.90 -34.55 -6.51
C ARG A 385 26.35 -35.29 -7.72
N LEU A 386 26.52 -34.75 -8.92
CA LEU A 386 26.01 -35.32 -10.16
C LEU A 386 27.18 -35.78 -11.03
N ASN A 387 27.07 -36.99 -11.56
CA ASN A 387 27.98 -37.45 -12.61
C ASN A 387 27.40 -37.09 -13.97
N LEU A 388 27.76 -35.92 -14.51
CA LEU A 388 27.20 -35.43 -15.79
C LEU A 388 27.56 -36.31 -17.00
N ASN A 389 28.48 -37.27 -16.85
CA ASN A 389 28.82 -38.24 -17.89
C ASN A 389 27.90 -39.48 -17.86
N ASP A 390 27.09 -39.63 -16.81
CA ASP A 390 26.16 -40.74 -16.63
C ASP A 390 24.73 -40.20 -16.60
N LYS A 391 24.07 -40.27 -17.77
CA LYS A 391 22.72 -39.74 -17.94
C LYS A 391 21.69 -40.45 -17.06
N GLU A 392 21.79 -41.77 -16.89
CA GLU A 392 20.83 -42.55 -16.12
C GLU A 392 20.93 -42.19 -14.63
N SER A 393 22.15 -42.15 -14.09
CA SER A 393 22.37 -41.74 -12.70
C SER A 393 21.90 -40.30 -12.41
N VAL A 394 22.04 -39.40 -13.39
CA VAL A 394 21.55 -38.02 -13.27
C VAL A 394 20.02 -37.97 -13.27
N ILE A 395 19.35 -38.71 -14.15
CA ILE A 395 17.88 -38.80 -14.19
C ILE A 395 17.36 -39.32 -12.85
N GLU A 396 17.91 -40.43 -12.36
CA GLU A 396 17.54 -41.01 -11.06
C GLU A 396 17.76 -40.00 -9.91
N SER A 397 18.87 -39.25 -9.95
CA SER A 397 19.15 -38.21 -8.96
C SER A 397 18.15 -37.05 -9.02
N ILE A 398 17.65 -36.69 -10.20
CA ILE A 398 16.63 -35.63 -10.37
C ILE A 398 15.28 -36.11 -9.85
N GLU A 399 14.88 -37.33 -10.19
CA GLU A 399 13.60 -37.91 -9.78
C GLU A 399 13.51 -38.10 -8.27
N ASN A 400 14.58 -38.57 -7.64
CA ASN A 400 14.60 -38.89 -6.21
C ASN A 400 14.93 -37.70 -5.30
N ARG A 401 15.37 -36.55 -5.84
CA ARG A 401 15.75 -35.38 -5.03
C ARG A 401 14.82 -34.19 -5.28
N ASN A 402 13.90 -33.98 -4.35
CA ASN A 402 12.98 -32.84 -4.36
C ASN A 402 13.66 -31.48 -4.55
N SER A 403 14.81 -31.23 -3.90
CA SER A 403 15.52 -29.94 -4.04
C SER A 403 16.11 -29.72 -5.42
N LEU A 404 16.56 -30.79 -6.10
CA LEU A 404 17.11 -30.71 -7.44
C LEU A 404 15.99 -30.51 -8.46
N LYS A 405 14.93 -31.33 -8.38
CA LYS A 405 13.71 -31.16 -9.20
C LYS A 405 13.15 -29.74 -9.07
N TYR A 406 13.09 -29.22 -7.84
CA TYR A 406 12.59 -27.88 -7.60
C TYR A 406 13.49 -26.79 -8.19
N SER A 407 14.81 -26.88 -7.98
CA SER A 407 15.78 -25.91 -8.52
C SER A 407 15.78 -25.87 -10.04
N LEU A 408 15.77 -27.05 -10.68
CA LEU A 408 15.75 -27.17 -12.13
C LEU A 408 14.44 -26.63 -12.72
N GLY A 409 13.30 -26.97 -12.12
CA GLY A 409 12.00 -26.42 -12.54
C GLY A 409 11.97 -24.90 -12.42
N LEU A 410 12.31 -24.35 -11.25
CA LEU A 410 12.35 -22.90 -11.05
C LEU A 410 13.22 -22.20 -12.11
N TYR A 411 14.41 -22.74 -12.36
CA TYR A 411 15.35 -22.13 -13.30
C TYR A 411 14.90 -22.29 -14.76
N SER A 412 14.40 -23.46 -15.16
CA SER A 412 13.93 -23.68 -16.54
C SER A 412 12.73 -22.80 -16.87
N GLY A 413 11.81 -22.62 -15.92
CA GLY A 413 10.71 -21.66 -16.02
C GLY A 413 11.20 -20.22 -16.12
N ALA A 414 12.13 -19.82 -15.25
CA ALA A 414 12.72 -18.48 -15.24
C ALA A 414 13.38 -18.12 -16.59
N LEU A 415 14.05 -19.08 -17.23
CA LEU A 415 14.66 -18.88 -18.54
C LEU A 415 13.62 -18.52 -19.62
N ILE A 416 12.44 -19.13 -19.59
CA ILE A 416 11.34 -18.76 -20.52
C ILE A 416 10.78 -17.37 -20.19
N ALA A 417 10.72 -16.99 -18.91
CA ALA A 417 10.28 -15.66 -18.49
C ALA A 417 11.24 -14.57 -18.98
N ILE A 418 12.56 -14.81 -18.85
CA ILE A 418 13.60 -13.91 -19.37
C ILE A 418 13.47 -13.76 -20.89
N ASP A 419 13.32 -14.86 -21.64
CA ASP A 419 13.10 -14.81 -23.09
C ASP A 419 11.82 -14.02 -23.44
N SER A 420 10.78 -14.14 -22.61
CA SER A 420 9.49 -13.46 -22.82
C SER A 420 9.61 -11.95 -22.59
N ILE A 421 10.35 -11.55 -21.56
CA ILE A 421 10.65 -10.14 -21.26
C ILE A 421 11.57 -9.52 -22.31
N ALA A 422 12.54 -10.28 -22.83
CA ALA A 422 13.42 -9.84 -23.90
C ALA A 422 12.65 -9.49 -25.19
N LYS A 423 11.58 -10.24 -25.51
CA LYS A 423 10.68 -9.94 -26.64
C LYS A 423 9.93 -8.61 -26.48
N LEU A 424 9.80 -8.10 -25.25
CA LEU A 424 9.23 -6.78 -24.95
C LEU A 424 10.27 -5.65 -25.01
N GLY A 425 11.52 -5.95 -25.41
CA GLY A 425 12.60 -4.97 -25.54
C GLY A 425 13.35 -4.66 -24.25
N ILE A 426 13.08 -5.40 -23.16
CA ILE A 426 13.80 -5.26 -21.89
C ILE A 426 15.02 -6.17 -21.90
N SER A 427 16.20 -5.60 -21.66
CA SER A 427 17.43 -6.39 -21.46
C SER A 427 17.61 -6.74 -19.99
N VAL A 428 17.90 -8.01 -19.69
CA VAL A 428 18.12 -8.50 -18.33
C VAL A 428 19.54 -9.05 -18.23
N ASP A 429 20.31 -8.60 -17.23
CA ASP A 429 21.59 -9.21 -16.86
C ASP A 429 21.31 -10.32 -15.83
N VAL A 430 21.81 -11.53 -16.08
CA VAL A 430 21.50 -12.71 -15.25
C VAL A 430 22.80 -13.39 -14.84
N LYS A 431 22.98 -13.56 -13.53
CA LYS A 431 24.00 -14.44 -12.96
C LYS A 431 23.35 -15.59 -12.21
N THR A 432 23.94 -16.77 -12.27
CA THR A 432 23.41 -17.97 -11.63
C THR A 432 24.49 -18.68 -10.85
N TYR A 433 24.21 -19.02 -9.59
CA TYR A 433 25.13 -19.71 -8.70
C TYR A 433 24.49 -20.98 -8.15
N ASP A 434 25.29 -22.06 -8.15
CA ASP A 434 24.98 -23.28 -7.40
C ASP A 434 25.41 -23.11 -5.94
N ASN A 435 24.46 -22.81 -5.06
CA ASN A 435 24.72 -22.68 -3.64
C ASN A 435 24.78 -24.04 -2.91
N GLN A 436 24.55 -25.15 -3.64
CA GLN A 436 24.70 -26.54 -3.19
C GLN A 436 23.83 -26.96 -1.99
N LEU A 437 22.87 -26.12 -1.59
CA LEU A 437 22.09 -26.25 -0.36
C LEU A 437 23.00 -26.21 0.88
N ASP A 438 24.01 -25.35 0.84
CA ASP A 438 25.04 -25.23 1.87
C ASP A 438 25.28 -23.75 2.25
N GLN A 439 25.20 -23.45 3.55
CA GLN A 439 25.32 -22.08 4.05
C GLN A 439 26.74 -21.53 3.88
N LEU A 440 27.77 -22.35 4.09
CA LEU A 440 29.17 -21.91 3.94
C LEU A 440 29.49 -21.62 2.48
N LYS A 441 29.00 -22.47 1.57
CA LYS A 441 29.13 -22.24 0.13
C LYS A 441 28.40 -20.96 -0.30
N THR A 442 27.21 -20.74 0.24
CA THR A 442 26.44 -19.50 0.01
C THR A 442 27.25 -18.28 0.45
N LYS A 443 27.87 -18.32 1.63
CA LYS A 443 28.72 -17.24 2.14
C LYS A 443 29.97 -17.02 1.28
N GLU A 444 30.63 -18.09 0.82
CA GLU A 444 31.77 -18.01 -0.10
C GLU A 444 31.41 -17.30 -1.41
N ILE A 445 30.24 -17.60 -1.97
CA ILE A 445 29.73 -16.96 -3.19
C ILE A 445 29.50 -15.46 -2.93
N LEU A 446 28.76 -15.12 -1.88
CA LEU A 446 28.44 -13.73 -1.55
C LEU A 446 29.68 -12.87 -1.26
N MET A 447 30.72 -13.44 -0.65
CA MET A 447 31.98 -12.73 -0.38
C MET A 447 32.74 -12.34 -1.65
N ARG A 448 32.52 -13.05 -2.77
CA ARG A 448 33.18 -12.78 -4.05
C ARG A 448 32.34 -11.89 -4.96
N GLU A 449 31.04 -11.80 -4.72
CA GLU A 449 30.12 -11.06 -5.57
C GLU A 449 29.90 -9.63 -5.09
N ASN A 450 29.87 -8.70 -6.05
CA ASN A 450 29.48 -7.32 -5.79
C ASN A 450 27.96 -7.17 -6.01
N LEU A 451 27.24 -6.86 -4.93
CA LEU A 451 25.79 -6.72 -4.94
C LEU A 451 25.30 -5.28 -5.23
N THR A 452 26.19 -4.31 -5.43
CA THR A 452 25.84 -2.89 -5.59
C THR A 452 24.83 -2.62 -6.71
N ASP A 453 24.96 -3.30 -7.86
CA ASP A 453 24.09 -3.10 -9.03
C ASP A 453 23.06 -4.21 -9.20
N VAL A 454 22.88 -5.09 -8.21
CA VAL A 454 21.93 -6.21 -8.30
C VAL A 454 20.52 -5.70 -8.02
N SER A 455 19.60 -5.90 -8.96
CA SER A 455 18.19 -5.48 -8.82
C SER A 455 17.41 -6.41 -7.90
N ALA A 456 17.68 -7.72 -7.94
CA ALA A 456 17.06 -8.71 -7.06
C ALA A 456 17.84 -10.03 -7.04
N ILE A 457 17.71 -10.78 -5.95
CA ILE A 457 18.22 -12.15 -5.81
C ILE A 457 17.03 -13.10 -5.74
N VAL A 458 17.04 -14.21 -6.50
CA VAL A 458 16.02 -15.27 -6.43
C VAL A 458 16.64 -16.52 -5.80
N GLY A 459 16.01 -17.01 -4.73
CA GLY A 459 16.57 -18.05 -3.85
C GLY A 459 17.36 -17.45 -2.68
N PRO A 460 17.97 -18.28 -1.81
CA PRO A 460 18.07 -19.75 -1.83
C PRO A 460 16.80 -20.52 -1.43
N LEU A 461 16.88 -21.85 -1.47
CA LEU A 461 15.77 -22.76 -1.18
C LEU A 461 15.76 -23.33 0.25
N ASP A 462 16.61 -22.81 1.13
CA ASP A 462 16.70 -23.20 2.54
C ASP A 462 16.82 -21.97 3.45
N LEU A 463 16.21 -22.04 4.63
CA LEU A 463 16.19 -20.92 5.58
C LEU A 463 17.60 -20.49 6.06
N PRO A 464 18.55 -21.39 6.38
CA PRO A 464 19.90 -20.98 6.78
C PRO A 464 20.62 -20.14 5.72
N SER A 465 20.63 -20.59 4.47
CA SER A 465 21.24 -19.86 3.36
C SER A 465 20.47 -18.58 3.02
N LEU A 466 19.13 -18.62 3.11
CA LEU A 466 18.28 -17.44 2.92
C LEU A 466 18.58 -16.33 3.93
N LYS A 467 18.79 -16.67 5.21
CA LYS A 467 19.20 -15.71 6.23
C LYS A 467 20.52 -15.04 5.86
N GLU A 468 21.52 -15.82 5.45
CA GLU A 468 22.83 -15.27 5.05
C GLU A 468 22.67 -14.31 3.86
N VAL A 469 21.96 -14.73 2.81
CA VAL A 469 21.70 -13.89 1.64
C VAL A 469 20.94 -12.62 2.02
N ALA A 470 19.88 -12.73 2.81
CA ALA A 470 19.07 -11.58 3.23
C ALA A 470 19.89 -10.54 4.00
N VAL A 471 20.71 -10.97 4.96
CA VAL A 471 21.56 -10.09 5.78
C VAL A 471 22.59 -9.36 4.91
N GLN A 472 23.27 -10.06 4.00
CA GLN A 472 24.26 -9.43 3.11
C GLN A 472 23.57 -8.51 2.09
N ALA A 473 22.50 -8.97 1.44
CA ALA A 473 21.74 -8.21 0.46
C ALA A 473 21.10 -6.94 1.04
N SER A 474 20.70 -6.97 2.32
CA SER A 474 20.10 -5.82 3.00
C SER A 474 21.06 -4.63 3.09
N GLN A 475 22.38 -4.86 3.14
CA GLN A 475 23.38 -3.79 3.17
C GLN A 475 23.39 -2.99 1.85
N TYR A 476 22.96 -3.63 0.76
CA TYR A 476 22.89 -3.06 -0.59
C TYR A 476 21.45 -2.70 -1.00
N GLN A 477 20.49 -2.81 -0.07
CA GLN A 477 19.06 -2.61 -0.34
C GLN A 477 18.50 -3.53 -1.43
N VAL A 478 19.10 -4.72 -1.60
CA VAL A 478 18.70 -5.69 -2.62
C VAL A 478 17.58 -6.57 -2.07
N PRO A 479 16.43 -6.65 -2.76
CA PRO A 479 15.35 -7.55 -2.39
C PRO A 479 15.73 -9.01 -2.70
N VAL A 480 15.34 -9.92 -1.80
CA VAL A 480 15.58 -11.35 -1.94
C VAL A 480 14.24 -12.06 -2.09
N ILE A 481 13.99 -12.65 -3.25
CA ILE A 481 12.76 -13.36 -3.55
C ILE A 481 12.93 -14.81 -3.11
N ALA A 482 12.17 -15.21 -2.09
CA ALA A 482 12.18 -16.55 -1.54
C ALA A 482 11.09 -17.40 -2.20
N PRO A 483 11.46 -18.37 -3.06
CA PRO A 483 10.54 -19.34 -3.61
C PRO A 483 10.31 -20.49 -2.61
N ILE A 484 10.12 -20.20 -1.32
CA ILE A 484 9.81 -21.20 -0.29
C ILE A 484 8.73 -20.66 0.65
N PRO A 485 7.94 -21.54 1.30
CA PRO A 485 7.06 -21.16 2.39
C PRO A 485 7.84 -20.45 3.51
N ALA A 486 7.18 -19.48 4.13
CA ALA A 486 7.75 -18.69 5.20
C ALA A 486 7.36 -19.28 6.57
N ASN A 487 8.30 -19.34 7.50
CA ASN A 487 8.03 -19.55 8.93
C ASN A 487 8.42 -18.27 9.68
N SER A 488 7.59 -17.85 10.64
CA SER A 488 7.52 -16.49 11.24
C SER A 488 8.68 -16.10 12.18
N ASP A 489 9.82 -16.77 12.13
CA ASP A 489 10.86 -16.62 13.17
C ASP A 489 11.89 -15.50 12.92
N LEU A 490 11.76 -14.69 11.86
CA LEU A 490 12.89 -13.86 11.39
C LEU A 490 12.51 -12.47 10.87
N SER A 491 13.21 -11.46 11.38
CA SER A 491 13.17 -10.06 10.93
C SER A 491 13.88 -9.84 9.58
N LEU A 492 13.45 -10.53 8.53
CA LEU A 492 14.01 -10.44 7.17
C LEU A 492 13.31 -9.38 6.32
N ASN A 493 13.50 -8.10 6.64
CA ASN A 493 12.78 -6.96 6.05
C ASN A 493 12.90 -6.78 4.52
N ASN A 494 13.92 -7.38 3.89
CA ASN A 494 14.16 -7.32 2.45
C ASN A 494 13.79 -8.63 1.71
N VAL A 495 13.20 -9.60 2.41
CA VAL A 495 12.81 -10.89 1.81
C VAL A 495 11.36 -10.85 1.37
N TYR A 496 11.10 -11.40 0.19
CA TYR A 496 9.77 -11.55 -0.41
C TYR A 496 9.44 -13.04 -0.51
N PHE A 497 8.65 -13.53 0.44
CA PHE A 497 8.14 -14.90 0.42
C PHE A 497 7.02 -15.01 -0.61
N SER A 498 7.31 -15.71 -1.70
CA SER A 498 6.36 -15.89 -2.80
C SER A 498 5.20 -16.83 -2.48
N TYR A 499 5.33 -17.63 -1.43
CA TYR A 499 4.28 -18.55 -0.97
C TYR A 499 3.38 -17.86 0.04
N THR A 500 2.09 -18.06 -0.15
CA THR A 500 1.05 -17.70 0.81
C THR A 500 1.09 -18.72 1.95
N SER A 501 1.06 -18.26 3.20
CA SER A 501 1.12 -19.13 4.37
C SER A 501 -0.19 -19.91 4.54
N ASP A 502 -0.12 -21.07 5.18
CA ASP A 502 -1.30 -21.89 5.50
C ASP A 502 -2.33 -21.12 6.34
N GLU A 503 -1.87 -20.21 7.18
CA GLU A 503 -2.74 -19.31 7.97
C GLU A 503 -3.55 -18.37 7.07
N VAL A 504 -2.90 -17.73 6.09
CA VAL A 504 -3.58 -16.84 5.14
C VAL A 504 -4.50 -17.61 4.20
N LEU A 505 -4.08 -18.80 3.72
CA LEU A 505 -4.93 -19.68 2.92
C LEU A 505 -6.20 -20.06 3.67
N ARG A 506 -6.06 -20.42 4.95
CA ARG A 506 -7.18 -20.75 5.83
C ARG A 506 -8.12 -19.57 6.02
N GLU A 507 -7.59 -18.40 6.37
CA GLU A 507 -8.40 -17.19 6.53
C GLU A 507 -9.15 -16.83 5.24
N ARG A 508 -8.53 -17.00 4.07
CA ARG A 508 -9.20 -16.81 2.78
C ARG A 508 -10.33 -17.81 2.56
N MET A 509 -10.11 -19.10 2.84
CA MET A 509 -11.13 -20.14 2.73
C MET A 509 -12.32 -19.85 3.66
N LEU A 510 -12.06 -19.48 4.91
CA LEU A 510 -13.12 -19.15 5.87
C LEU A 510 -13.89 -17.90 5.46
N LYS A 511 -13.21 -16.88 4.92
CA LYS A 511 -13.84 -15.68 4.37
C LYS A 511 -14.72 -16.00 3.15
N TYR A 512 -14.23 -16.85 2.24
CA TYR A 512 -14.98 -17.32 1.08
C TYR A 512 -16.28 -18.03 1.52
N VAL A 513 -16.15 -19.02 2.42
CA VAL A 513 -17.31 -19.74 2.96
C VAL A 513 -18.29 -18.79 3.62
N LYS A 514 -17.82 -17.90 4.51
CA LYS A 514 -18.68 -16.93 5.20
C LYS A 514 -19.41 -15.98 4.24
N GLY A 515 -18.84 -15.67 3.08
CA GLY A 515 -19.49 -14.84 2.06
C GLY A 515 -20.55 -15.56 1.24
N LYS A 516 -20.60 -16.90 1.29
CA LYS A 516 -21.53 -17.73 0.53
C LYS A 516 -22.58 -18.42 1.40
N VAL A 517 -22.25 -18.70 2.67
CA VAL A 517 -23.20 -19.30 3.64
C VAL A 517 -24.37 -18.35 3.89
N SER A 518 -25.59 -18.86 3.73
CA SER A 518 -26.83 -18.25 4.19
C SER A 518 -27.61 -19.15 5.15
N GLU A 519 -27.89 -20.39 4.76
CA GLU A 519 -28.77 -21.32 5.49
C GLU A 519 -28.16 -22.74 5.62
N GLU A 520 -26.94 -22.93 5.11
CA GLU A 520 -26.28 -24.23 5.03
C GLU A 520 -25.90 -24.77 6.42
N ASN A 521 -25.99 -26.09 6.54
CA ASN A 521 -25.66 -26.82 7.75
C ASN A 521 -24.15 -27.12 7.79
N ILE A 522 -23.41 -26.41 8.64
CA ILE A 522 -21.96 -26.57 8.75
C ILE A 522 -21.60 -27.68 9.72
N ILE A 523 -20.76 -28.61 9.28
CA ILE A 523 -20.24 -29.72 10.07
C ILE A 523 -18.71 -29.70 10.05
N ILE A 524 -18.08 -29.97 11.19
CA ILE A 524 -16.62 -29.98 11.33
C ILE A 524 -16.15 -31.37 11.76
N ILE A 525 -15.20 -31.90 11.00
CA ILE A 525 -14.49 -33.15 11.28
C ILE A 525 -13.00 -32.81 11.40
N ALA A 526 -12.45 -32.86 12.61
CA ALA A 526 -11.07 -32.53 12.88
C ALA A 526 -10.43 -33.55 13.84
N ASP A 527 -9.21 -34.00 13.51
CA ASP A 527 -8.45 -34.93 14.37
C ASP A 527 -7.77 -34.21 15.54
N GLU A 528 -7.11 -34.96 16.43
CA GLU A 528 -6.45 -34.40 17.62
C GLU A 528 -5.35 -33.38 17.29
N ASN A 529 -4.70 -33.51 16.13
CA ASN A 529 -3.63 -32.61 15.69
C ASN A 529 -4.16 -31.30 15.11
N ASN A 530 -5.46 -31.22 14.81
CA ASN A 530 -6.09 -30.07 14.16
C ASN A 530 -7.13 -29.36 15.04
N GLN A 531 -7.07 -29.52 16.37
CA GLN A 531 -8.00 -28.85 17.30
C GLN A 531 -7.92 -27.32 17.23
N VAL A 532 -6.73 -26.75 17.05
CA VAL A 532 -6.57 -25.28 16.88
C VAL A 532 -7.34 -24.78 15.65
N VAL A 533 -7.32 -25.56 14.56
CA VAL A 533 -8.06 -25.24 13.34
C VAL A 533 -9.56 -25.40 13.57
N LYS A 534 -9.99 -26.47 14.27
CA LYS A 534 -11.38 -26.68 14.65
C LYS A 534 -11.95 -25.48 15.42
N ASP A 535 -11.23 -25.00 16.42
CA ASP A 535 -11.65 -23.87 17.26
C ASP A 535 -11.70 -22.57 16.45
N LEU A 536 -10.78 -22.38 15.51
CA LEU A 536 -10.83 -21.25 14.58
C LEU A 536 -12.07 -21.30 13.68
N ILE A 537 -12.42 -22.46 13.12
CA ILE A 537 -13.63 -22.62 12.31
C ILE A 537 -14.88 -22.33 13.16
N LEU A 538 -14.96 -22.89 14.38
CA LEU A 538 -16.06 -22.62 15.32
C LEU A 538 -16.18 -21.14 15.69
N SER A 539 -15.06 -20.43 15.84
CA SER A 539 -15.09 -18.99 16.10
C SER A 539 -15.69 -18.18 14.95
N ARG A 540 -15.61 -18.69 13.71
CA ARG A 540 -16.22 -18.08 12.52
C ARG A 540 -17.65 -18.53 12.29
N PHE A 541 -17.98 -19.77 12.67
CA PHE A 541 -19.28 -20.42 12.52
C PHE A 541 -19.73 -21.03 13.86
N PRO A 542 -20.30 -20.23 14.77
CA PRO A 542 -20.63 -20.68 16.13
C PRO A 542 -21.66 -21.82 16.19
N ASP A 543 -22.54 -21.90 15.18
CA ASP A 543 -23.59 -22.91 15.08
C ASP A 543 -23.13 -24.21 14.39
N ALA A 544 -21.85 -24.31 14.02
CA ALA A 544 -21.31 -25.48 13.36
C ALA A 544 -21.32 -26.72 14.27
N LYS A 545 -21.77 -27.84 13.72
CA LYS A 545 -21.84 -29.14 14.41
C LYS A 545 -20.49 -29.85 14.35
N ILE A 546 -20.15 -30.63 15.36
CA ILE A 546 -18.86 -31.33 15.45
C ILE A 546 -19.07 -32.84 15.39
N VAL A 547 -18.29 -33.52 14.56
CA VAL A 547 -18.19 -34.98 14.54
C VAL A 547 -16.93 -35.39 15.28
N GLU A 548 -17.08 -36.26 16.27
CA GLU A 548 -15.94 -36.85 16.96
C GLU A 548 -15.22 -37.86 16.06
N VAL A 549 -13.91 -37.66 15.93
CA VAL A 549 -13.00 -38.63 15.33
C VAL A 549 -12.60 -39.65 16.40
N LYS A 550 -12.70 -40.94 16.08
CA LYS A 550 -12.22 -42.02 16.94
C LYS A 550 -10.89 -42.54 16.41
N GLU A 551 -9.89 -42.56 17.27
CA GLU A 551 -8.58 -43.15 17.01
C GLU A 551 -8.45 -44.46 17.80
N GLU A 552 -8.34 -45.57 17.09
CA GLU A 552 -7.96 -46.88 17.61
C GLU A 552 -6.56 -47.24 17.05
N GLU A 553 -5.82 -48.14 17.71
CA GLU A 553 -4.38 -48.38 17.45
C GLU A 553 -3.95 -48.44 15.96
N LYS A 554 -4.82 -48.92 15.06
CA LYS A 554 -4.56 -49.00 13.61
C LYS A 554 -5.55 -48.25 12.72
N ASN A 555 -6.65 -47.77 13.28
CA ASN A 555 -7.80 -47.23 12.54
C ASN A 555 -8.19 -45.86 13.08
N ILE A 556 -8.39 -44.91 12.16
CA ILE A 556 -8.95 -43.60 12.45
C ILE A 556 -10.20 -43.45 11.60
N GLY A 557 -11.29 -42.97 12.19
CA GLY A 557 -12.55 -42.84 11.47
C GLY A 557 -13.61 -42.07 12.25
N ILE A 558 -14.78 -41.94 11.64
CA ILE A 558 -15.95 -41.31 12.23
C ILE A 558 -17.08 -42.34 12.35
N ASN A 559 -17.99 -42.11 13.31
CA ASN A 559 -19.19 -42.93 13.41
C ASN A 559 -20.24 -42.44 12.40
N ARG A 560 -20.65 -43.33 11.47
CA ARG A 560 -21.58 -43.01 10.38
C ARG A 560 -22.97 -42.64 10.91
N GLU A 561 -23.46 -43.36 11.92
CA GLU A 561 -24.80 -43.13 12.48
C GLU A 561 -24.88 -41.75 13.15
N LYS A 562 -23.86 -41.36 13.92
CA LYS A 562 -23.75 -40.04 14.55
C LYS A 562 -23.59 -38.92 13.53
N LEU A 563 -22.87 -39.13 12.42
CA LEU A 563 -22.83 -38.16 11.33
C LEU A 563 -24.22 -38.00 10.68
N ALA A 564 -24.94 -39.09 10.44
CA ALA A 564 -26.27 -39.06 9.84
C ALA A 564 -27.24 -38.17 10.64
N THR A 565 -27.20 -38.22 11.97
CA THR A 565 -28.08 -37.38 12.82
C THR A 565 -27.75 -35.89 12.79
N LEU A 566 -26.59 -35.51 12.23
CA LEU A 566 -26.14 -34.12 12.15
C LEU A 566 -26.44 -33.48 10.79
N LEU A 567 -26.68 -34.30 9.76
CA LEU A 567 -27.00 -33.84 8.42
C LEU A 567 -28.41 -33.21 8.37
N SER A 568 -28.55 -32.19 7.55
CA SER A 568 -29.81 -31.54 7.21
C SER A 568 -30.36 -32.15 5.93
N GLU A 569 -31.66 -32.36 5.94
CA GLU A 569 -32.47 -32.78 4.79
C GLU A 569 -33.03 -31.57 4.02
N GLU A 570 -33.10 -30.40 4.65
CA GLU A 570 -33.66 -29.17 4.08
C GLU A 570 -32.58 -28.28 3.44
N PHE A 571 -31.36 -28.32 3.98
CA PHE A 571 -30.26 -27.42 3.62
C PHE A 571 -29.03 -28.20 3.16
N GLU A 572 -28.21 -27.59 2.30
CA GLU A 572 -26.92 -28.17 1.89
C GLU A 572 -26.00 -28.34 3.12
N ASN A 573 -25.27 -29.45 3.17
CA ASN A 573 -24.39 -29.80 4.28
C ASN A 573 -22.95 -29.48 3.91
N TRP A 574 -22.36 -28.49 4.58
CA TRP A 574 -21.00 -28.04 4.32
C TRP A 574 -20.05 -28.63 5.36
N VAL A 575 -19.26 -29.62 4.95
CA VAL A 575 -18.44 -30.43 5.84
C VAL A 575 -16.98 -30.04 5.73
N PHE A 576 -16.45 -29.40 6.76
CA PHE A 576 -15.01 -29.15 6.91
C PHE A 576 -14.29 -30.41 7.39
N VAL A 577 -13.23 -30.79 6.67
CA VAL A 577 -12.37 -31.93 7.00
C VAL A 577 -10.95 -31.43 7.21
N GLU A 578 -10.50 -31.45 8.46
CA GLU A 578 -9.21 -30.92 8.90
C GLU A 578 -8.35 -32.03 9.50
N THR A 579 -7.46 -32.59 8.69
CA THR A 579 -6.59 -33.70 9.09
C THR A 579 -5.35 -33.79 8.20
N ASN A 580 -4.28 -34.34 8.76
CA ASN A 580 -3.09 -34.74 8.00
C ASN A 580 -3.02 -36.26 7.77
N ASN A 581 -4.11 -37.00 8.09
CA ASN A 581 -4.16 -38.46 8.03
C ASN A 581 -5.00 -38.94 6.83
N PHE A 582 -4.33 -39.48 5.82
CA PHE A 582 -4.99 -39.93 4.59
C PHE A 582 -6.05 -41.03 4.83
N LYS A 583 -5.91 -41.85 5.90
CA LYS A 583 -6.90 -42.88 6.25
C LYS A 583 -8.22 -42.25 6.69
N LEU A 584 -8.16 -41.19 7.49
CA LEU A 584 -9.35 -40.46 7.91
C LEU A 584 -10.00 -39.78 6.71
N ILE A 585 -9.22 -39.14 5.84
CA ILE A 585 -9.73 -38.51 4.61
C ILE A 585 -10.44 -39.55 3.75
N SER A 586 -9.79 -40.69 3.46
CA SER A 586 -10.37 -41.77 2.66
C SER A 586 -11.68 -42.31 3.26
N SER A 587 -11.72 -42.51 4.59
CA SER A 587 -12.92 -42.94 5.31
C SER A 587 -14.05 -41.91 5.21
N VAL A 588 -13.77 -40.64 5.50
CA VAL A 588 -14.75 -39.55 5.48
C VAL A 588 -15.29 -39.34 4.07
N VAL A 589 -14.41 -39.25 3.06
CA VAL A 589 -14.80 -39.09 1.65
C VAL A 589 -15.75 -40.20 1.22
N SER A 590 -15.48 -41.45 1.62
CA SER A 590 -16.34 -42.59 1.30
C SER A 590 -17.69 -42.54 2.02
N ILE A 591 -17.70 -42.14 3.30
CA ILE A 591 -18.93 -42.02 4.09
C ILE A 591 -19.81 -40.88 3.56
N LEU A 592 -19.22 -39.72 3.26
CA LEU A 592 -19.95 -38.57 2.71
C LEU A 592 -20.53 -38.90 1.33
N ASN A 593 -19.76 -39.58 0.46
CA ASN A 593 -20.30 -40.06 -0.82
C ASN A 593 -21.47 -41.01 -0.64
N ALA A 594 -21.44 -41.92 0.34
CA ALA A 594 -22.56 -42.82 0.57
C ALA A 594 -23.85 -42.09 0.99
N PHE A 595 -23.76 -40.88 1.56
CA PHE A 595 -24.93 -40.05 1.86
C PHE A 595 -25.40 -39.26 0.63
N GLU A 596 -24.49 -38.82 -0.23
CA GLU A 596 -24.81 -38.23 -1.54
C GLU A 596 -25.43 -39.29 -2.48
N ASP A 597 -24.89 -40.52 -2.49
CA ASP A 597 -25.27 -41.64 -3.38
C ASP A 597 -26.41 -42.52 -2.85
N ALA A 598 -26.94 -42.29 -1.63
CA ALA A 598 -28.12 -43.01 -1.12
C ALA A 598 -29.38 -42.83 -2.00
N LEU A 599 -29.26 -42.05 -3.07
CA LEU A 599 -30.15 -41.83 -4.21
C LEU A 599 -30.35 -43.03 -5.17
N LEU A 600 -29.79 -44.22 -4.90
CA LEU A 600 -29.94 -45.39 -5.79
C LEU A 600 -31.08 -46.36 -5.42
N ASP A 601 -31.86 -46.08 -4.35
CA ASP A 601 -33.09 -46.81 -4.06
C ASP A 601 -34.33 -45.93 -4.33
N PRO A 602 -35.03 -46.13 -5.47
CA PRO A 602 -36.19 -45.33 -5.85
C PRO A 602 -37.37 -45.42 -4.87
N GLU A 603 -37.35 -46.36 -3.93
CA GLU A 603 -38.48 -46.62 -3.02
C GLU A 603 -38.34 -46.01 -1.62
N LEU A 604 -37.20 -45.41 -1.25
CA LEU A 604 -36.93 -45.12 0.18
C LEU A 604 -36.51 -43.70 0.58
N SER A 605 -36.33 -42.73 -0.32
CA SER A 605 -36.06 -41.34 0.11
C SER A 605 -36.45 -40.31 -0.94
N GLU A 606 -37.56 -39.58 -0.71
CA GLU A 606 -37.92 -38.37 -1.49
C GLU A 606 -37.00 -37.17 -1.20
N VAL A 607 -36.00 -37.32 -0.31
CA VAL A 607 -35.22 -36.23 0.25
C VAL A 607 -33.76 -36.34 -0.14
N LYS A 608 -33.27 -35.33 -0.87
CA LYS A 608 -31.91 -35.26 -1.40
C LYS A 608 -31.00 -34.56 -0.38
N VAL A 609 -30.21 -35.31 0.38
CA VAL A 609 -29.14 -34.75 1.21
C VAL A 609 -28.00 -34.32 0.30
N GLN A 610 -27.74 -33.03 0.22
CA GLN A 610 -26.65 -32.47 -0.56
C GLN A 610 -25.45 -32.24 0.34
N VAL A 611 -24.27 -32.72 -0.07
CA VAL A 611 -23.03 -32.62 0.71
C VAL A 611 -21.93 -31.95 -0.10
N ARG A 612 -21.32 -30.93 0.51
CA ARG A 612 -20.10 -30.30 0.01
C ARG A 612 -18.97 -30.44 1.01
N MET A 613 -17.81 -30.89 0.54
CA MET A 613 -16.62 -31.07 1.37
C MET A 613 -15.67 -29.88 1.23
N PHE A 614 -15.15 -29.41 2.36
CA PHE A 614 -14.18 -28.32 2.42
C PHE A 614 -12.95 -28.74 3.21
N THR A 615 -11.80 -28.13 2.89
CA THR A 615 -10.67 -28.07 3.82
C THR A 615 -10.03 -26.69 3.75
N THR A 616 -9.52 -26.20 4.88
CA THR A 616 -8.75 -24.96 4.95
C THR A 616 -7.28 -25.16 4.61
N ASN A 617 -6.80 -26.40 4.56
CA ASN A 617 -5.44 -26.72 4.16
C ASN A 617 -5.37 -28.07 3.42
N LYS A 618 -5.34 -28.03 2.08
CA LYS A 618 -5.12 -29.21 1.25
C LYS A 618 -3.65 -29.63 1.30
N ASN A 619 -3.29 -30.34 2.37
CA ASN A 619 -1.97 -30.92 2.57
C ASN A 619 -1.77 -32.21 1.74
N LYS A 620 -0.57 -32.79 1.81
CA LYS A 620 -0.19 -33.99 1.03
C LYS A 620 -1.07 -35.22 1.29
N ALA A 621 -1.75 -35.30 2.43
CA ALA A 621 -2.61 -36.44 2.73
C ALA A 621 -3.80 -36.53 1.77
N PHE A 622 -4.29 -35.39 1.25
CA PHE A 622 -5.36 -35.32 0.26
C PHE A 622 -4.93 -35.76 -1.14
N ASP A 623 -3.63 -35.82 -1.42
CA ASP A 623 -3.06 -36.26 -2.71
C ASP A 623 -2.75 -37.77 -2.73
N ASN A 624 -3.14 -38.51 -1.69
CA ASN A 624 -2.88 -39.93 -1.60
C ASN A 624 -3.71 -40.72 -2.63
N GLU A 625 -3.08 -41.67 -3.33
CA GLU A 625 -3.69 -42.49 -4.39
C GLU A 625 -4.92 -43.29 -3.94
N ILE A 626 -5.06 -43.55 -2.64
CA ILE A 626 -6.21 -44.27 -2.06
C ILE A 626 -7.48 -43.39 -2.06
N ILE A 627 -7.35 -42.07 -2.16
CA ILE A 627 -8.48 -41.15 -2.15
C ILE A 627 -9.07 -41.05 -3.56
N SER A 628 -10.34 -41.44 -3.70
CA SER A 628 -11.04 -41.43 -4.99
C SER A 628 -11.29 -40.00 -5.48
N SER A 629 -10.72 -39.66 -6.64
CA SER A 629 -10.98 -38.37 -7.30
C SER A 629 -12.44 -38.20 -7.72
N THR A 630 -13.11 -39.30 -8.08
CA THR A 630 -14.55 -39.32 -8.37
C THR A 630 -15.36 -38.93 -7.14
N HIS A 631 -15.02 -39.50 -5.99
CA HIS A 631 -15.69 -39.18 -4.74
C HIS A 631 -15.47 -37.73 -4.31
N LEU A 632 -14.25 -37.21 -4.48
CA LEU A 632 -13.97 -35.80 -4.21
C LEU A 632 -14.73 -34.87 -5.17
N SER A 633 -14.90 -35.27 -6.43
CA SER A 633 -15.68 -34.53 -7.42
C SER A 633 -17.16 -34.49 -7.08
N ASN A 634 -17.75 -35.62 -6.66
CA ASN A 634 -19.15 -35.68 -6.24
C ASN A 634 -19.42 -34.76 -5.04
N LEU A 635 -18.46 -34.68 -4.12
CA LEU A 635 -18.53 -33.81 -2.94
C LEU A 635 -18.16 -32.35 -3.22
N HIS A 636 -17.95 -31.98 -4.49
CA HIS A 636 -17.53 -30.63 -4.89
C HIS A 636 -16.36 -30.12 -4.04
N PHE A 637 -15.36 -30.97 -3.82
CA PHE A 637 -14.33 -30.74 -2.81
C PHE A 637 -13.62 -29.42 -3.03
N THR A 638 -13.80 -28.48 -2.10
CA THR A 638 -13.35 -27.10 -2.21
C THR A 638 -12.23 -26.79 -1.23
N TYR A 639 -11.17 -26.13 -1.70
CA TYR A 639 -9.96 -25.87 -0.90
C TYR A 639 -9.18 -24.64 -1.39
N PRO A 640 -8.41 -23.96 -0.53
CA PRO A 640 -7.53 -22.89 -0.95
C PRO A 640 -6.24 -23.47 -1.57
N SER A 641 -5.68 -22.79 -2.57
CA SER A 641 -4.44 -23.21 -3.23
C SER A 641 -3.57 -22.02 -3.63
N VAL A 642 -2.25 -22.17 -3.54
CA VAL A 642 -1.27 -21.22 -4.10
C VAL A 642 -1.03 -21.44 -5.60
N PHE A 643 -1.55 -22.54 -6.15
CA PHE A 643 -1.31 -22.97 -7.51
C PHE A 643 -2.60 -23.39 -8.19
N ARG A 644 -2.80 -22.91 -9.42
CA ARG A 644 -3.82 -23.39 -10.36
C ARG A 644 -3.13 -24.11 -11.49
N GLU A 645 -3.65 -25.27 -11.89
CA GLU A 645 -3.14 -25.98 -13.04
C GLU A 645 -3.31 -25.12 -14.30
N ALA A 646 -2.20 -24.93 -15.00
CA ALA A 646 -2.14 -24.05 -16.15
C ALA A 646 -2.65 -24.75 -17.40
N ARG A 647 -3.57 -24.10 -18.12
CA ARG A 647 -4.03 -24.56 -19.44
C ARG A 647 -2.98 -24.23 -20.51
N ASN A 648 -3.02 -24.97 -21.63
CA ASN A 648 -2.10 -24.82 -22.77
C ASN A 648 -1.92 -23.34 -23.18
N SER A 649 -0.80 -22.74 -22.76
CA SER A 649 -0.52 -21.32 -22.89
C SER A 649 0.67 -21.04 -23.82
N ALA A 650 0.93 -19.76 -24.12
CA ALA A 650 2.13 -19.37 -24.85
C ALA A 650 3.42 -19.82 -24.14
N PHE A 651 3.40 -19.84 -22.80
CA PHE A 651 4.47 -20.39 -21.98
C PHE A 651 4.68 -21.88 -22.25
N PHE A 652 3.62 -22.71 -22.24
CA PHE A 652 3.74 -24.16 -22.50
C PHE A 652 4.37 -24.43 -23.87
N LYS A 653 3.91 -23.74 -24.91
CA LYS A 653 4.46 -23.87 -26.26
C LYS A 653 5.94 -23.47 -26.31
N ALA A 654 6.31 -22.37 -25.66
CA ALA A 654 7.70 -21.91 -25.61
C ALA A 654 8.60 -22.86 -24.81
N TYR A 655 8.10 -23.37 -23.68
CA TYR A 655 8.79 -24.31 -22.81
C TYR A 655 9.04 -25.63 -23.55
N SER A 656 8.00 -26.25 -24.13
CA SER A 656 8.14 -27.50 -24.89
C SER A 656 9.01 -27.34 -26.12
N LYS A 657 8.96 -26.18 -26.80
CA LYS A 657 9.89 -25.89 -27.89
C LYS A 657 11.35 -25.84 -27.44
N ARG A 658 11.64 -25.31 -26.24
CA ARG A 658 13.00 -25.14 -25.73
C ARG A 658 13.57 -26.42 -25.11
N PHE A 659 12.75 -27.14 -24.34
CA PHE A 659 13.20 -28.26 -23.51
C PHE A 659 12.72 -29.64 -23.99
N GLY A 660 11.80 -29.70 -24.97
CA GLY A 660 11.29 -30.95 -25.52
C GLY A 660 10.29 -31.68 -24.61
N ASP A 661 9.80 -31.04 -23.56
CA ASP A 661 8.87 -31.61 -22.58
C ASP A 661 7.83 -30.57 -22.12
N ILE A 662 6.78 -31.00 -21.43
CA ILE A 662 5.82 -30.09 -20.81
C ILE A 662 6.36 -29.55 -19.47
N PRO A 663 6.05 -28.30 -19.09
CA PRO A 663 6.50 -27.74 -17.82
C PRO A 663 5.78 -28.40 -16.64
N ASP A 664 6.52 -28.77 -15.60
CA ASP A 664 5.94 -29.16 -14.32
C ASP A 664 5.50 -27.93 -13.49
N ARG A 665 4.85 -28.17 -12.35
CA ARG A 665 4.40 -27.08 -11.46
C ARG A 665 5.53 -26.15 -11.00
N TYR A 666 6.76 -26.65 -10.91
CA TYR A 666 7.91 -25.87 -10.48
C TYR A 666 8.42 -24.98 -11.61
N ALA A 667 8.39 -25.46 -12.85
CA ALA A 667 8.63 -24.66 -14.05
C ALA A 667 7.58 -23.58 -14.25
N VAL A 668 6.29 -23.88 -14.03
CA VAL A 668 5.23 -22.86 -14.05
C VAL A 668 5.52 -21.77 -13.01
N ARG A 669 5.88 -22.17 -11.78
CA ARG A 669 6.22 -21.21 -10.72
C ARG A 669 7.48 -20.40 -11.03
N GLY A 670 8.51 -21.03 -11.58
CA GLY A 670 9.74 -20.36 -12.01
C GLY A 670 9.47 -19.28 -13.06
N PHE A 671 8.61 -19.60 -14.03
CA PHE A 671 8.16 -18.65 -15.05
C PHE A 671 7.36 -17.51 -14.42
N ASP A 672 6.26 -17.81 -13.73
CA ASP A 672 5.36 -16.78 -13.19
C ASP A 672 6.08 -15.84 -12.21
N LEU A 673 6.89 -16.39 -11.29
CA LEU A 673 7.64 -15.60 -10.30
C LEU A 673 8.67 -14.69 -10.96
N THR A 674 9.44 -15.21 -11.91
CA THR A 674 10.50 -14.44 -12.58
C THR A 674 9.89 -13.39 -13.51
N TYR A 675 8.80 -13.74 -14.20
CA TYR A 675 8.10 -12.83 -15.09
C TYR A 675 7.49 -11.67 -14.30
N ASP A 676 6.82 -11.97 -13.18
CA ASP A 676 6.30 -10.98 -12.25
C ASP A 676 7.37 -10.02 -11.74
N LEU A 677 8.48 -10.58 -11.23
CA LEU A 677 9.62 -9.81 -10.75
C LEU A 677 10.19 -8.90 -11.83
N LEU A 678 10.42 -9.43 -13.03
CA LEU A 678 10.99 -8.68 -14.14
C LEU A 678 10.06 -7.58 -14.64
N LEU A 679 8.75 -7.82 -14.71
CA LEU A 679 7.77 -6.79 -15.04
C LEU A 679 7.78 -5.66 -14.01
N LYS A 680 7.80 -6.01 -12.71
CA LYS A 680 7.86 -5.03 -11.62
C LYS A 680 9.14 -4.20 -11.69
N LEU A 681 10.29 -4.83 -11.92
CA LEU A 681 11.58 -4.15 -12.09
C LEU A 681 11.65 -3.31 -13.38
N ALA A 682 11.01 -3.76 -14.45
CA ALA A 682 10.93 -3.03 -15.71
C ALA A 682 10.01 -1.80 -15.61
N TYR A 683 8.95 -1.86 -14.81
CA TYR A 683 8.09 -0.71 -14.51
C TYR A 683 8.85 0.33 -13.67
N LYS A 684 9.39 -0.07 -12.52
CA LYS A 684 10.33 0.73 -11.74
C LYS A 684 11.41 -0.20 -11.22
N ASN A 685 12.67 0.21 -11.31
CA ASN A 685 13.83 -0.56 -10.79
C ASN A 685 13.89 -0.56 -9.24
N ASN A 686 12.74 -0.68 -8.56
CA ASN A 686 12.58 -0.72 -7.12
C ASN A 686 11.31 -1.52 -6.75
N LEU A 687 11.50 -2.79 -6.41
CA LEU A 687 10.41 -3.70 -6.05
C LEU A 687 9.61 -3.22 -4.82
N MET A 688 10.28 -2.65 -3.81
CA MET A 688 9.64 -2.15 -2.58
C MET A 688 8.64 -1.03 -2.84
N GLY A 689 8.97 -0.11 -3.76
CA GLY A 689 8.06 0.94 -4.17
C GLY A 689 6.90 0.41 -5.02
N VAL A 690 7.16 -0.61 -5.84
CA VAL A 690 6.19 -1.18 -6.76
C VAL A 690 5.13 -2.02 -6.05
N SER A 691 5.52 -2.88 -5.11
CA SER A 691 4.57 -3.73 -4.36
C SER A 691 3.54 -2.95 -3.53
N LYS A 692 3.81 -1.68 -3.20
CA LYS A 692 2.82 -0.81 -2.52
C LYS A 692 1.70 -0.34 -3.44
N ILE A 693 2.01 -0.21 -4.73
CA ILE A 693 1.15 0.44 -5.73
C ILE A 693 0.45 -0.62 -6.58
N ILE A 694 1.17 -1.69 -6.92
CA ILE A 694 0.66 -2.81 -7.70
C ILE A 694 0.01 -3.78 -6.72
N GLY A 695 -1.29 -4.01 -6.88
CA GLY A 695 -1.99 -5.02 -6.09
C GLY A 695 -1.86 -6.42 -6.69
N GLU A 696 -2.94 -7.19 -6.69
CA GLU A 696 -2.88 -8.61 -7.05
C GLU A 696 -2.52 -8.80 -8.54
N THR A 697 -1.52 -9.64 -8.77
CA THR A 697 -1.04 -10.02 -10.12
C THR A 697 -1.29 -11.51 -10.32
N GLU A 698 -1.81 -11.90 -11.48
CA GLU A 698 -2.11 -13.29 -11.85
C GLU A 698 -1.39 -13.65 -13.16
N TYR A 699 -0.85 -14.86 -13.22
CA TYR A 699 -0.14 -15.39 -14.40
C TYR A 699 -0.65 -16.79 -14.76
N THR A 700 0.25 -17.68 -15.17
CA THR A 700 -0.10 -18.98 -15.76
C THR A 700 -0.71 -19.92 -14.74
N GLY A 701 -0.11 -20.02 -13.56
CA GLY A 701 -0.57 -20.87 -12.46
C GLY A 701 -0.40 -20.27 -11.06
N ASN A 702 0.17 -19.07 -10.92
CA ASN A 702 0.43 -18.43 -9.63
C ASN A 702 -0.08 -16.98 -9.59
N LYS A 703 -0.51 -16.54 -8.40
CA LYS A 703 -0.86 -15.16 -8.09
C LYS A 703 0.12 -14.57 -7.09
N PHE A 704 0.37 -13.26 -7.17
CA PHE A 704 1.22 -12.54 -6.24
C PHE A 704 0.57 -11.22 -5.78
N SER A 705 0.46 -11.05 -4.47
CA SER A 705 0.12 -9.81 -3.78
C SER A 705 0.99 -9.72 -2.53
N TYR A 706 2.04 -8.91 -2.56
CA TYR A 706 3.02 -8.85 -1.49
C TYR A 706 2.66 -7.79 -0.46
N GLU A 707 2.34 -8.23 0.75
CA GLU A 707 2.12 -7.34 1.88
C GLU A 707 3.29 -7.40 2.87
N LYS A 708 3.62 -6.26 3.45
CA LYS A 708 4.71 -6.16 4.41
C LYS A 708 4.20 -6.53 5.80
N ASP A 709 4.82 -7.50 6.44
CA ASP A 709 4.55 -7.81 7.85
C ASP A 709 5.15 -6.72 8.77
N VAL A 710 4.59 -6.59 9.98
CA VAL A 710 5.00 -5.57 10.96
C VAL A 710 6.44 -5.76 11.42
N THR A 711 6.88 -7.01 11.56
CA THR A 711 8.19 -7.36 12.17
C THR A 711 9.14 -8.13 11.25
N SER A 712 8.65 -8.57 10.10
CA SER A 712 9.38 -9.44 9.17
C SER A 712 9.30 -8.95 7.71
N GLY A 713 9.51 -9.86 6.76
CA GLY A 713 9.59 -9.54 5.32
C GLY A 713 8.24 -9.23 4.66
N TYR A 714 8.21 -9.42 3.35
CA TYR A 714 7.01 -9.35 2.54
C TYR A 714 6.46 -10.75 2.28
N PHE A 715 5.16 -10.92 2.42
CA PHE A 715 4.49 -12.21 2.29
C PHE A 715 3.41 -12.12 1.24
N ASN A 716 3.37 -13.12 0.37
CA ASN A 716 2.30 -13.24 -0.59
C ASN A 716 0.97 -13.50 0.12
N GLN A 717 -0.05 -12.73 -0.22
CA GLN A 717 -1.42 -12.86 0.28
C GLN A 717 -2.37 -13.45 -0.76
N ALA A 718 -1.93 -13.54 -2.02
CA ALA A 718 -2.77 -13.99 -3.10
C ALA A 718 -2.88 -15.52 -3.14
N SER A 719 -4.05 -16.02 -3.46
CA SER A 719 -4.31 -17.44 -3.60
C SER A 719 -5.58 -17.66 -4.41
N TYR A 720 -5.85 -18.91 -4.72
CA TYR A 720 -7.05 -19.38 -5.41
C TYR A 720 -7.94 -20.12 -4.43
N ILE A 721 -9.25 -20.07 -4.66
CA ILE A 721 -10.18 -21.08 -4.15
C ILE A 721 -10.42 -22.06 -5.29
N MET A 722 -10.12 -23.33 -5.07
CA MET A 722 -10.23 -24.39 -6.05
C MET A 722 -11.35 -25.33 -5.64
N ALA A 723 -12.05 -25.89 -6.63
CA ALA A 723 -13.00 -26.98 -6.43
C ALA A 723 -12.72 -28.11 -7.42
N ILE A 724 -13.13 -29.33 -7.05
CA ILE A 724 -13.15 -30.48 -7.95
C ILE A 724 -14.58 -30.67 -8.42
N GLU A 725 -14.82 -30.46 -9.71
CA GLU A 725 -16.13 -30.53 -10.36
C GLU A 725 -15.97 -31.30 -11.68
N ASP A 726 -16.87 -32.24 -11.97
CA ASP A 726 -16.84 -33.08 -13.17
C ASP A 726 -15.47 -33.72 -13.45
N LEU A 727 -14.79 -34.21 -12.41
CA LEU A 727 -13.43 -34.76 -12.44
C LEU A 727 -12.35 -33.77 -12.89
N THR A 728 -12.66 -32.48 -12.85
CA THR A 728 -11.74 -31.40 -13.21
C THR A 728 -11.54 -30.45 -12.05
N VAL A 729 -10.34 -29.86 -11.97
CA VAL A 729 -10.04 -28.83 -10.98
C VAL A 729 -10.38 -27.46 -11.58
N VAL A 730 -11.31 -26.75 -10.96
CA VAL A 730 -11.79 -25.43 -11.38
C VAL A 730 -11.49 -24.38 -10.32
N GLU A 731 -11.24 -23.14 -10.74
CA GLU A 731 -11.13 -22.01 -9.83
C GLU A 731 -12.52 -21.43 -9.56
N LEU A 732 -12.88 -21.31 -8.29
CA LEU A 732 -14.05 -20.56 -7.85
C LEU A 732 -13.64 -19.09 -7.65
N LYS A 733 -14.34 -18.19 -8.32
CA LYS A 733 -14.13 -16.74 -8.17
C LYS A 733 -14.93 -16.22 -6.98
N ASP A 734 -14.32 -15.30 -6.24
CA ASP A 734 -14.92 -14.64 -5.07
C ASP A 734 -16.24 -13.93 -5.44
#